data_AF-A0A928NAH5-F1
#
_entry.id   AF-A0A928NAH5-F1
#
_cell.length_a   1.000
_cell.length_b   1.000
_cell.length_c   1.000
_cell.angle_alpha   90.00
_cell.angle_beta   90.00
_cell.angle_gamma   90.00
#
_symmetry.space_group_name_H-M   'P 1'
#
loop_
_entity.id
_entity.type
_entity.pdbx_description
1 polymer ?
#
loop_
_entity_poly.entity_id
_entity_poly.type
_entity_poly.pdbx_seq_one_letter_code
_entity_poly.pdbx_strand_id
1 'polypeptide(L)'
;MKQLWSKLKTLSSFQIFNIATISLFVVLVLCNLLMPKKEYSALENRYLQKFPIPSLVTLKDGTYMQQFENFVNDQLFGRSFLVRQRANAERIMGKKENNGVFFAKDGYLIEKPAQFDSEIILKNIQAIKLLDSLNRFHITVSVVPPSYEILRDKLPSYVYQPVILNLNHLIQKEFENTNIQNADPSGYLWEHRDEYIYYKTDHHQTSRGSQLSYEFLAGYLGYEPFGDDQFRKTDMSDSFLGTTYSKGLVQVTPDAITAYETDREVTVSFPEEEIQTNSMYFHNRLEEKDQYSFFLDGNHGLTVVQGAEKNGRHLAIFKDSYAHSLTPFLSNHFESIHLIDLRYFQGDILQYLHENQLKDILFYYSASSMMTKGTLEKVTVSVETSPYAHFQPYGRVDESEPVDISYFSDATFVGDSLTVGFQMSTDLVNSNFLCSTALSVTGLGSVEASDGGGTILDRINNDSYKKIYILLGINELIDPSNKDAFIEKYSGLIDTVKQSHPDAFVYIQSIFPVSAEEHAKGRIRNDYIAEFNAALEQLAMNKGTYYLDVASALADENGCLPEESTFDGIHLHQEYYLKWLEYLKTHSVYDPEAAVPAAAEVQPEEPIVSDYDVISIATNLKDAIAFSDNMGEIGSAMLYKTHGLDPEIMANAAGFIGGGATAEEIAIFEVKEKRDAVPVKQLLEEYVQTRKASFETYLPTEVPKLEHPFLFQKGKLIVLVIADDYSQAEEIIRNTIK
;
A
#
# COMPACT_ATOMS: atom_id res chain seq x y z
N MET A 1 -72.52 41.59 -10.21
CA MET A 1 -71.53 42.00 -11.25
C MET A 1 -71.82 43.35 -11.90
N LYS A 2 -73.01 43.64 -12.48
CA LYS A 2 -73.30 44.93 -13.16
C LYS A 2 -73.13 46.18 -12.26
N GLN A 3 -73.50 46.12 -10.98
CA GLN A 3 -73.27 47.21 -10.01
C GLN A 3 -71.79 47.43 -9.70
N LEU A 4 -71.00 46.36 -9.60
CA LEU A 4 -69.55 46.40 -9.35
C LEU A 4 -68.83 47.10 -10.53
N TRP A 5 -69.24 46.76 -11.75
CA TRP A 5 -68.73 47.38 -12.98
C TRP A 5 -69.09 48.86 -13.10
N SER A 6 -70.26 49.30 -12.61
CA SER A 6 -70.62 50.72 -12.60
C SER A 6 -69.79 51.55 -11.62
N LYS A 7 -69.46 51.00 -10.44
CA LYS A 7 -68.59 51.64 -9.45
C LYS A 7 -67.11 51.67 -9.88
N LEU A 8 -66.66 50.66 -10.63
CA LEU A 8 -65.30 50.65 -11.20
C LEU A 8 -65.10 51.76 -12.25
N LYS A 9 -66.16 52.15 -12.99
CA LYS A 9 -66.11 53.25 -13.98
C LYS A 9 -66.02 54.65 -13.37
N THR A 10 -66.31 54.81 -12.08
CA THR A 10 -66.22 56.10 -11.36
C THR A 10 -64.91 56.29 -10.59
N LEU A 11 -64.03 55.29 -10.62
CA LEU A 11 -62.72 55.35 -9.95
C LEU A 11 -61.69 56.05 -10.84
N SER A 12 -60.79 56.80 -10.23
CA SER A 12 -59.64 57.34 -10.95
C SER A 12 -58.67 56.21 -11.35
N SER A 13 -57.88 56.42 -12.40
CA SER A 13 -56.85 55.47 -12.83
C SER A 13 -55.89 55.08 -11.69
N PHE A 14 -55.65 56.00 -10.74
CA PHE A 14 -54.86 55.75 -9.54
C PHE A 14 -55.54 54.78 -8.56
N GLN A 15 -56.84 54.91 -8.34
CA GLN A 15 -57.60 53.99 -7.48
C GLN A 15 -57.69 52.58 -8.10
N ILE A 16 -57.86 52.50 -9.42
CA ILE A 16 -57.86 51.23 -10.15
C ILE A 16 -56.49 50.55 -10.03
N PHE A 17 -55.41 51.30 -10.20
CA PHE A 17 -54.05 50.80 -10.02
C PHE A 17 -53.80 50.27 -8.59
N ASN A 18 -54.21 51.01 -7.56
CA ASN A 18 -54.03 50.57 -6.17
C ASN A 18 -54.85 49.30 -5.85
N ILE A 19 -56.11 49.24 -6.29
CA ILE A 19 -56.95 48.04 -6.11
C ILE A 19 -56.34 46.84 -6.82
N ALA A 20 -55.83 47.02 -8.05
CA ALA A 20 -55.17 45.95 -8.80
C ALA A 20 -53.90 45.45 -8.09
N THR A 21 -53.06 46.36 -7.59
CA THR A 21 -51.84 46.03 -6.85
C THR A 21 -52.14 45.29 -5.56
N ILE A 22 -53.09 45.77 -4.75
CA ILE A 22 -53.50 45.10 -3.50
C ILE A 22 -54.07 43.71 -3.81
N SER A 23 -54.92 43.60 -4.84
CA SER A 23 -55.50 42.32 -5.25
C SER A 23 -54.43 41.34 -5.70
N LEU A 24 -53.40 41.80 -6.42
CA LEU A 24 -52.24 40.98 -6.80
C LEU A 24 -51.51 40.44 -5.57
N PHE A 25 -51.22 41.29 -4.57
CA PHE A 25 -50.57 40.85 -3.33
C PHE A 25 -51.41 39.83 -2.56
N VAL A 26 -52.72 40.06 -2.44
CA VAL A 26 -53.64 39.11 -1.78
C VAL A 26 -53.66 37.77 -2.52
N VAL A 27 -53.70 37.78 -3.86
CA VAL A 27 -53.64 36.56 -4.66
C VAL A 27 -52.30 35.84 -4.47
N LEU A 28 -51.17 36.55 -4.48
CA LEU A 28 -49.85 35.95 -4.23
C LEU A 28 -49.74 35.30 -2.84
N VAL A 29 -50.27 35.95 -1.81
CA VAL A 29 -50.33 35.39 -0.45
C VAL A 29 -51.21 34.14 -0.40
N LEU A 30 -52.40 34.19 -1.00
CA LEU A 30 -53.31 33.04 -1.05
C LEU A 30 -52.70 31.88 -1.83
N CYS A 31 -52.07 32.13 -2.99
CA CYS A 31 -51.35 31.12 -3.75
C CYS A 31 -50.20 30.51 -2.94
N ASN A 32 -49.43 31.33 -2.22
CA ASN A 32 -48.35 30.84 -1.36
C ASN A 32 -48.93 29.95 -0.24
N LEU A 33 -50.03 30.33 0.42
CA LEU A 33 -50.66 29.53 1.47
C LEU A 33 -51.25 28.20 0.98
N LEU A 34 -51.87 28.20 -0.22
CA LEU A 34 -52.60 27.05 -0.76
C LEU A 34 -51.72 26.05 -1.50
N MET A 35 -50.56 26.47 -1.99
CA MET A 35 -49.69 25.59 -2.77
C MET A 35 -48.84 24.67 -1.90
N PRO A 36 -48.56 23.44 -2.40
CA PRO A 36 -47.67 22.52 -1.72
C PRO A 36 -46.28 23.14 -1.58
N LYS A 37 -45.71 23.00 -0.38
CA LYS A 37 -44.37 23.50 -0.09
C LYS A 37 -43.34 22.60 -0.75
N LYS A 38 -42.40 23.22 -1.47
CA LYS A 38 -41.33 22.49 -2.13
C LYS A 38 -40.20 22.26 -1.13
N GLU A 39 -39.67 21.05 -1.10
CA GLU A 39 -38.49 20.75 -0.28
C GLU A 39 -37.18 21.10 -1.01
N TYR A 40 -37.18 21.05 -2.35
CA TYR A 40 -35.98 21.24 -3.16
C TYR A 40 -36.27 22.13 -4.37
N SER A 41 -35.31 22.98 -4.74
CA SER A 41 -35.34 23.81 -5.93
C SER A 41 -34.36 23.28 -6.97
N ALA A 42 -34.89 22.58 -7.99
CA ALA A 42 -34.09 22.08 -9.11
C ALA A 42 -33.41 23.21 -9.91
N LEU A 43 -33.98 24.43 -9.91
CA LEU A 43 -33.38 25.57 -10.59
C LEU A 43 -32.16 26.13 -9.81
N GLU A 44 -32.26 26.23 -8.49
CA GLU A 44 -31.22 26.80 -7.62
C GLU A 44 -30.24 25.73 -7.09
N ASN A 45 -30.45 24.45 -7.44
CA ASN A 45 -29.72 23.27 -6.93
C ASN A 45 -29.50 23.27 -5.41
N ARG A 46 -30.58 23.50 -4.63
CA ARG A 46 -30.52 23.50 -3.16
C ARG A 46 -31.82 23.09 -2.50
N TYR A 47 -31.71 22.58 -1.28
CA TYR A 47 -32.85 22.42 -0.39
C TYR A 47 -33.40 23.79 0.02
N LEU A 48 -34.73 23.87 0.05
CA LEU A 48 -35.45 25.04 0.48
C LEU A 48 -35.67 24.96 1.98
N GLN A 49 -35.64 26.13 2.63
CA GLN A 49 -35.86 26.23 4.06
C GLN A 49 -37.19 25.56 4.43
N LYS A 50 -37.13 24.61 5.37
CA LYS A 50 -38.32 23.98 5.97
C LYS A 50 -38.97 24.94 6.96
N PHE A 51 -40.24 24.70 7.26
CA PHE A 51 -40.96 25.52 8.24
C PHE A 51 -40.24 25.45 9.60
N PRO A 52 -39.76 26.58 10.14
CA PRO A 52 -38.96 26.57 11.37
C PRO A 52 -39.85 26.25 12.58
N ILE A 53 -39.29 25.50 13.54
CA ILE A 53 -39.95 25.17 14.80
C ILE A 53 -39.46 26.16 15.86
N PRO A 54 -40.35 26.95 16.50
CA PRO A 54 -39.92 27.94 17.49
C PRO A 54 -39.45 27.27 18.79
N SER A 55 -38.38 27.81 19.38
CA SER A 55 -37.89 27.48 20.72
C SER A 55 -37.48 28.74 21.48
N LEU A 56 -37.41 28.67 22.83
CA LEU A 56 -37.00 29.82 23.64
C LEU A 56 -35.59 30.34 23.30
N VAL A 57 -34.70 29.46 22.84
CA VAL A 57 -33.34 29.82 22.39
C VAL A 57 -33.41 30.55 21.04
N THR A 58 -34.05 29.94 20.04
CA THR A 58 -34.12 30.45 18.67
C THR A 58 -34.95 31.74 18.52
N LEU A 59 -35.89 31.98 19.44
CA LEU A 59 -36.63 33.25 19.51
C LEU A 59 -35.81 34.37 20.13
N LYS A 60 -34.94 34.06 21.10
CA LYS A 60 -34.13 35.04 21.82
C LYS A 60 -32.91 35.49 21.00
N ASP A 61 -32.30 34.60 20.24
CA ASP A 61 -31.13 34.89 19.40
C ASP A 61 -31.47 35.37 17.97
N GLY A 62 -32.76 35.36 17.60
CA GLY A 62 -33.24 35.82 16.29
C GLY A 62 -33.19 34.76 15.18
N THR A 63 -32.68 33.55 15.46
CA THR A 63 -32.57 32.46 14.48
C THR A 63 -33.92 32.06 13.91
N TYR A 64 -34.97 32.02 14.74
CA TYR A 64 -36.32 31.71 14.26
C TYR A 64 -36.81 32.72 13.22
N MET A 65 -36.57 34.01 13.44
CA MET A 65 -37.01 35.06 12.52
C MET A 65 -36.28 34.95 11.18
N GLN A 66 -34.97 34.71 11.21
CA GLN A 66 -34.17 34.51 10.01
C GLN A 66 -34.59 33.25 9.23
N GLN A 67 -34.81 32.13 9.92
CA GLN A 67 -35.31 30.91 9.29
C GLN A 67 -36.74 31.07 8.75
N PHE A 68 -37.59 31.84 9.44
CA PHE A 68 -38.95 32.11 8.97
C PHE A 68 -38.95 33.01 7.73
N GLU A 69 -38.12 34.05 7.71
CA GLU A 69 -37.91 34.89 6.54
C GLU A 69 -37.40 34.07 5.35
N ASN A 70 -36.40 33.22 5.57
CA ASN A 70 -35.88 32.29 4.56
C ASN A 70 -36.97 31.34 4.05
N PHE A 71 -37.81 30.79 4.95
CA PHE A 71 -38.95 29.95 4.58
C PHE A 71 -39.94 30.70 3.68
N VAL A 72 -40.36 31.90 4.06
CA VAL A 72 -41.31 32.70 3.27
C VAL A 72 -40.73 33.04 1.90
N ASN A 73 -39.45 33.43 1.85
CA ASN A 73 -38.75 33.74 0.62
C ASN A 73 -38.64 32.52 -0.29
N ASP A 74 -38.30 31.36 0.25
CA ASP A 74 -38.10 30.12 -0.49
C ASP A 74 -39.40 29.54 -1.03
N GLN A 75 -40.50 29.69 -0.29
CA GLN A 75 -41.81 29.15 -0.64
C GLN A 75 -42.67 30.11 -1.47
N LEU A 76 -42.14 31.28 -1.85
CA LEU A 76 -42.87 32.28 -2.61
C LEU A 76 -43.40 31.72 -3.94
N PHE A 77 -44.70 31.92 -4.20
CA PHE A 77 -45.31 31.51 -5.46
C PHE A 77 -44.61 32.17 -6.66
N GLY A 78 -44.19 31.36 -7.63
CA GLY A 78 -43.49 31.86 -8.82
C GLY A 78 -42.05 32.32 -8.55
N ARG A 79 -41.44 32.00 -7.40
CA ARG A 79 -40.06 32.39 -7.03
C ARG A 79 -39.05 32.20 -8.16
N SER A 80 -39.01 31.01 -8.77
CA SER A 80 -38.07 30.68 -9.83
C SER A 80 -38.15 31.64 -11.02
N PHE A 81 -39.36 32.12 -11.35
CA PHE A 81 -39.55 33.16 -12.37
C PHE A 81 -39.01 34.51 -11.89
N LEU A 82 -39.36 34.92 -10.66
CA LEU A 82 -38.95 36.21 -10.09
C LEU A 82 -37.42 36.32 -9.94
N VAL A 83 -36.76 35.28 -9.43
CA VAL A 83 -35.30 35.25 -9.26
C VAL A 83 -34.61 35.40 -10.62
N ARG A 84 -35.08 34.71 -11.67
CA ARG A 84 -34.54 34.85 -13.02
C ARG A 84 -34.79 36.24 -13.62
N GLN A 85 -35.99 36.79 -13.46
CA GLN A 85 -36.30 38.14 -13.94
C GLN A 85 -35.43 39.20 -13.25
N ARG A 86 -35.21 39.06 -11.94
CA ARG A 86 -34.29 39.92 -11.19
C ARG A 86 -32.87 39.81 -11.73
N ALA A 87 -32.32 38.60 -11.87
CA ALA A 87 -30.96 38.38 -12.36
C ALA A 87 -30.77 38.96 -13.77
N ASN A 88 -31.75 38.77 -14.66
CA ASN A 88 -31.74 39.35 -16.01
C ASN A 88 -31.84 40.88 -16.00
N ALA A 89 -32.70 41.46 -15.17
CA ALA A 89 -32.81 42.92 -15.02
C ALA A 89 -31.49 43.52 -14.52
N GLU A 90 -30.89 42.92 -13.49
CA GLU A 90 -29.58 43.33 -12.97
C GLU A 90 -28.49 43.24 -14.05
N ARG A 91 -28.48 42.18 -14.87
CA ARG A 91 -27.56 42.02 -16.01
C ARG A 91 -27.75 43.12 -17.06
N ILE A 92 -29.00 43.44 -17.42
CA ILE A 92 -29.32 44.53 -18.37
C ILE A 92 -28.87 45.88 -17.82
N MET A 93 -28.99 46.09 -16.51
CA MET A 93 -28.50 47.27 -15.81
C MET A 93 -26.97 47.34 -15.71
N GLY A 94 -26.24 46.40 -16.32
CA GLY A 94 -24.78 46.40 -16.41
C GLY A 94 -24.07 45.58 -15.35
N LYS A 95 -24.78 44.88 -14.46
CA LYS A 95 -24.16 43.97 -13.49
C LYS A 95 -23.46 42.83 -14.24
N LYS A 96 -22.19 42.58 -13.92
CA LYS A 96 -21.33 41.58 -14.59
C LYS A 96 -21.16 40.28 -13.80
N GLU A 97 -21.84 40.15 -12.67
CA GLU A 97 -21.71 39.01 -11.76
C GLU A 97 -23.04 38.75 -11.05
N ASN A 98 -23.35 37.48 -10.78
CA ASN A 98 -24.38 37.09 -9.81
C ASN A 98 -23.93 35.86 -9.02
N ASN A 99 -24.01 35.90 -7.69
CA ASN A 99 -23.62 34.81 -6.78
C ASN A 99 -22.25 34.19 -7.10
N GLY A 100 -21.23 35.02 -7.37
CA GLY A 100 -19.89 34.53 -7.69
C GLY A 100 -19.71 33.98 -9.12
N VAL A 101 -20.73 34.13 -9.98
CA VAL A 101 -20.65 33.75 -11.41
C VAL A 101 -20.57 34.99 -12.27
N PHE A 102 -19.51 35.12 -13.06
CA PHE A 102 -19.32 36.18 -14.03
C PHE A 102 -20.10 35.92 -15.31
N PHE A 103 -20.65 37.00 -15.87
CA PHE A 103 -21.27 37.00 -17.19
C PHE A 103 -20.21 37.37 -18.23
N ALA A 104 -19.58 36.34 -18.80
CA ALA A 104 -18.52 36.46 -19.79
C ALA A 104 -19.08 36.63 -21.22
N LYS A 105 -18.19 36.91 -22.16
CA LYS A 105 -18.52 36.98 -23.60
C LYS A 105 -19.01 35.61 -24.12
N ASP A 106 -19.63 35.61 -25.29
CA ASP A 106 -20.08 34.42 -26.03
C ASP A 106 -21.07 33.49 -25.31
N GLY A 107 -21.71 34.02 -24.26
CA GLY A 107 -22.71 33.31 -23.47
C GLY A 107 -22.15 32.49 -22.31
N TYR A 108 -20.85 32.58 -22.03
CA TYR A 108 -20.22 31.85 -20.93
C TYR A 108 -20.62 32.39 -19.55
N LEU A 109 -20.90 31.46 -18.65
CA LEU A 109 -20.99 31.68 -17.22
C LEU A 109 -19.73 31.10 -16.59
N ILE A 110 -18.94 31.95 -15.93
CA ILE A 110 -17.64 31.56 -15.40
C ILE A 110 -17.62 31.80 -13.89
N GLU A 111 -17.35 30.76 -13.11
CA GLU A 111 -17.24 30.88 -11.66
C GLU A 111 -15.99 31.65 -11.25
N LYS A 112 -16.08 32.39 -10.15
CA LYS A 112 -14.89 32.93 -9.47
C LYS A 112 -13.94 31.79 -9.10
N PRO A 113 -12.62 31.99 -9.20
CA PRO A 113 -11.66 31.00 -8.78
C PRO A 113 -11.80 30.76 -7.27
N ALA A 114 -11.44 29.55 -6.83
CA ALA A 114 -11.30 29.28 -5.41
C ALA A 114 -10.28 30.24 -4.77
N GLN A 115 -10.42 30.45 -3.47
CA GLN A 115 -9.48 31.30 -2.73
C GLN A 115 -8.10 30.65 -2.71
N PHE A 116 -7.08 31.42 -3.06
CA PHE A 116 -5.70 30.98 -2.92
C PHE A 116 -5.31 30.97 -1.44
N ASP A 117 -5.04 29.77 -0.92
CA ASP A 117 -4.53 29.55 0.42
C ASP A 117 -3.32 28.62 0.34
N SER A 118 -2.13 29.19 0.54
CA SER A 118 -0.88 28.46 0.43
C SER A 118 -0.76 27.32 1.44
N GLU A 119 -1.35 27.45 2.64
CA GLU A 119 -1.26 26.39 3.65
C GLU A 119 -2.08 25.17 3.24
N ILE A 120 -3.28 25.39 2.69
CA ILE A 120 -4.12 24.30 2.17
C ILE A 120 -3.44 23.63 0.97
N ILE A 121 -2.94 24.41 0.03
CA ILE A 121 -2.28 23.89 -1.17
C ILE A 121 -1.05 23.06 -0.78
N LEU A 122 -0.20 23.58 0.10
CA LEU A 122 1.00 22.87 0.57
C LEU A 122 0.67 21.57 1.29
N LYS A 123 -0.43 21.50 2.06
CA LYS A 123 -0.87 20.24 2.67
C LYS A 123 -1.25 19.19 1.64
N ASN A 124 -2.00 19.58 0.61
CA ASN A 124 -2.36 18.66 -0.47
C ASN A 124 -1.10 18.22 -1.26
N ILE A 125 -0.18 19.13 -1.57
CA ILE A 125 1.11 18.80 -2.20
C ILE A 125 1.93 17.83 -1.34
N GLN A 126 1.97 18.06 -0.02
CA GLN A 126 2.71 17.20 0.91
C GLN A 126 2.14 15.78 0.96
N ALA A 127 0.83 15.60 0.83
CA ALA A 127 0.22 14.28 0.75
C ALA A 127 0.74 13.47 -0.46
N ILE A 128 0.90 14.14 -1.62
CA ILE A 128 1.45 13.52 -2.83
C ILE A 128 2.94 13.19 -2.64
N LYS A 129 3.72 14.12 -2.08
CA LYS A 129 5.16 13.91 -1.80
C LYS A 129 5.41 12.79 -0.80
N LEU A 130 4.52 12.62 0.18
CA LEU A 130 4.58 11.53 1.14
C LEU A 130 4.36 10.18 0.44
N LEU A 131 3.42 10.09 -0.50
CA LEU A 131 3.22 8.90 -1.31
C LEU A 131 4.44 8.61 -2.23
N ASP A 132 5.00 9.65 -2.84
CA ASP A 132 6.23 9.57 -3.67
C ASP A 132 7.43 9.04 -2.88
N SER A 133 7.54 9.41 -1.59
CA SER A 133 8.65 8.98 -0.73
C SER A 133 8.72 7.47 -0.48
N LEU A 134 7.66 6.72 -0.81
CA LEU A 134 7.65 5.26 -0.78
C LEU A 134 8.43 4.63 -1.95
N ASN A 135 8.88 5.42 -2.93
CA ASN A 135 9.76 5.02 -4.04
C ASN A 135 9.30 3.78 -4.84
N ARG A 136 7.99 3.55 -4.92
CA ARG A 136 7.40 2.36 -5.57
C ARG A 136 6.29 2.65 -6.57
N PHE A 137 5.98 3.93 -6.79
CA PHE A 137 4.92 4.39 -7.66
C PHE A 137 5.47 5.34 -8.74
N HIS A 138 4.91 5.27 -9.94
CA HIS A 138 5.12 6.26 -10.98
C HIS A 138 4.00 7.29 -10.90
N ILE A 139 4.29 8.44 -10.28
CA ILE A 139 3.28 9.45 -9.96
C ILE A 139 3.28 10.56 -11.01
N THR A 140 2.16 10.73 -11.69
CA THR A 140 1.86 11.91 -12.51
C THR A 140 0.80 12.76 -11.80
N VAL A 141 1.00 14.07 -11.76
CA VAL A 141 0.03 15.03 -11.23
C VAL A 141 -0.42 15.95 -12.36
N SER A 142 -1.72 16.00 -12.60
CA SER A 142 -2.31 16.95 -13.54
C SER A 142 -3.43 17.73 -12.87
N VAL A 143 -3.18 19.04 -12.72
CA VAL A 143 -4.16 19.97 -12.19
C VAL A 143 -4.84 20.70 -13.34
N VAL A 144 -6.10 20.34 -13.59
CA VAL A 144 -6.86 20.89 -14.71
C VAL A 144 -7.26 22.34 -14.40
N PRO A 145 -6.90 23.32 -15.25
CA PRO A 145 -7.29 24.70 -15.04
C PRO A 145 -8.81 24.85 -15.21
N PRO A 146 -9.46 25.74 -14.44
CA PRO A 146 -10.86 26.07 -14.64
C PRO A 146 -11.04 26.96 -15.87
N SER A 147 -12.28 27.03 -16.38
CA SER A 147 -12.65 27.95 -17.47
C SER A 147 -12.29 29.42 -17.17
N TYR A 148 -12.22 29.80 -15.89
CA TYR A 148 -11.74 31.11 -15.44
C TYR A 148 -10.34 31.47 -15.93
N GLU A 149 -9.42 30.50 -15.98
CA GLU A 149 -8.05 30.74 -16.45
C GLU A 149 -7.96 30.65 -17.97
N ILE A 150 -8.52 29.59 -18.55
CA ILE A 150 -8.40 29.31 -19.98
C ILE A 150 -9.20 30.30 -20.84
N LEU A 151 -10.35 30.77 -20.36
CA LEU A 151 -11.22 31.71 -21.06
C LEU A 151 -11.14 33.14 -20.48
N ARG A 152 -9.99 33.51 -19.90
CA ARG A 152 -9.79 34.82 -19.25
C ARG A 152 -9.97 36.03 -20.18
N ASP A 153 -9.86 35.85 -21.49
CA ASP A 153 -10.14 36.88 -22.52
C ASP A 153 -11.64 37.15 -22.71
N LYS A 154 -12.49 36.20 -22.29
CA LYS A 154 -13.95 36.32 -22.27
C LYS A 154 -14.46 37.00 -20.99
N LEU A 155 -13.66 37.05 -19.92
CA LEU A 155 -14.02 37.70 -18.66
C LEU A 155 -14.14 39.24 -18.80
N PRO A 156 -14.88 39.91 -17.90
CA PRO A 156 -14.75 41.36 -17.73
C PRO A 156 -13.29 41.74 -17.44
N SER A 157 -12.75 42.75 -18.13
CA SER A 157 -11.31 43.06 -18.14
C SER A 157 -10.68 43.39 -16.77
N TYR A 158 -11.49 43.67 -15.75
CA TYR A 158 -11.04 44.07 -14.41
C TYR A 158 -11.16 42.96 -13.35
N VAL A 159 -11.67 41.76 -13.69
CA VAL A 159 -11.91 40.70 -12.69
C VAL A 159 -10.84 39.63 -12.66
N TYR A 160 -10.01 39.52 -13.70
CA TYR A 160 -8.98 38.49 -13.77
C TYR A 160 -7.86 38.75 -12.76
N GLN A 161 -7.44 37.66 -12.12
CA GLN A 161 -6.36 37.53 -11.16
C GLN A 161 -5.64 36.22 -11.47
N PRO A 162 -4.29 36.17 -11.47
CA PRO A 162 -3.50 35.03 -11.90
C PRO A 162 -3.40 33.94 -10.80
N VAL A 163 -4.54 33.56 -10.23
CA VAL A 163 -4.62 32.59 -9.12
C VAL A 163 -4.08 31.22 -9.54
N ILE A 164 -4.43 30.76 -10.75
CA ILE A 164 -4.03 29.44 -11.26
C ILE A 164 -2.56 29.43 -11.67
N LEU A 165 -2.06 30.54 -12.22
CA LEU A 165 -0.62 30.69 -12.48
C LEU A 165 0.20 30.60 -11.19
N ASN A 166 -0.26 31.22 -10.10
CA ASN A 166 0.40 31.13 -8.79
C ASN A 166 0.34 29.70 -8.22
N LEU A 167 -0.77 29.00 -8.41
CA LEU A 167 -0.91 27.59 -8.02
C LEU A 167 0.10 26.71 -8.78
N ASN A 168 0.16 26.82 -10.10
CA ASN A 168 1.06 26.03 -10.93
C ASN A 168 2.53 26.32 -10.61
N HIS A 169 2.88 27.60 -10.35
CA HIS A 169 4.22 27.96 -9.91
C HIS A 169 4.59 27.30 -8.57
N LEU A 170 3.65 27.27 -7.62
CA LEU A 170 3.87 26.61 -6.32
C LEU A 170 4.03 25.09 -6.48
N ILE A 171 3.16 24.45 -7.26
CA ILE A 171 3.24 23.01 -7.55
C ILE A 171 4.59 22.66 -8.21
N GLN A 172 4.95 23.39 -9.27
CA GLN A 172 6.21 23.17 -9.98
C GLN A 172 7.40 23.26 -9.03
N LYS A 173 7.46 24.33 -8.23
CA LYS A 173 8.53 24.55 -7.25
C LYS A 173 8.63 23.40 -6.25
N GLU A 174 7.51 22.91 -5.73
CA GLU A 174 7.51 21.86 -4.71
C GLU A 174 7.87 20.47 -5.26
N PHE A 175 7.75 20.26 -6.58
CA PHE A 175 8.08 19.01 -7.28
C PHE A 175 9.45 19.04 -7.99
N GLU A 176 10.20 20.15 -7.96
CA GLU A 176 11.51 20.26 -8.63
C GLU A 176 12.55 19.19 -8.24
N ASN A 177 12.45 18.63 -7.02
CA ASN A 177 13.40 17.64 -6.49
C ASN A 177 12.70 16.33 -6.07
N THR A 178 11.63 15.96 -6.76
CA THR A 178 10.90 14.70 -6.52
C THR A 178 10.85 13.86 -7.78
N ASN A 179 10.38 12.60 -7.68
CA ASN A 179 10.18 11.74 -8.86
C ASN A 179 8.81 11.97 -9.53
N ILE A 180 8.05 12.97 -9.05
CA ILE A 180 6.70 13.28 -9.49
C ILE A 180 6.73 14.02 -10.82
N GLN A 181 5.97 13.53 -11.79
CA GLN A 181 5.78 14.21 -13.07
C GLN A 181 4.67 15.27 -12.96
N ASN A 182 5.04 16.55 -13.07
CA ASN A 182 4.08 17.66 -13.13
C ASN A 182 3.56 17.87 -14.56
N ALA A 183 2.34 17.41 -14.84
CA ALA A 183 1.68 17.54 -16.13
C ALA A 183 0.67 18.71 -16.10
N ASP A 184 1.15 19.94 -16.32
CA ASP A 184 0.31 21.16 -16.38
C ASP A 184 -0.27 21.42 -17.79
N PRO A 185 -1.57 21.15 -18.03
CA PRO A 185 -2.17 21.30 -19.36
C PRO A 185 -2.53 22.77 -19.68
N SER A 186 -2.25 23.74 -18.79
CA SER A 186 -2.75 25.11 -18.93
C SER A 186 -2.29 25.81 -20.19
N GLY A 187 -1.02 25.62 -20.58
CA GLY A 187 -0.47 26.17 -21.82
C GLY A 187 -1.16 25.58 -23.05
N TYR A 188 -1.29 24.25 -23.10
CA TYR A 188 -1.92 23.53 -24.22
C TYR A 188 -3.39 23.92 -24.36
N LEU A 189 -4.17 23.88 -23.28
CA LEU A 189 -5.58 24.27 -23.31
C LEU A 189 -5.78 25.75 -23.67
N TRP A 190 -4.85 26.63 -23.29
CA TRP A 190 -4.89 28.04 -23.68
C TRP A 190 -4.72 28.24 -25.18
N GLU A 191 -3.87 27.46 -25.85
CA GLU A 191 -3.69 27.52 -27.30
C GLU A 191 -4.97 27.13 -28.04
N HIS A 192 -5.75 26.22 -27.46
CA HIS A 192 -7.04 25.75 -27.97
C HIS A 192 -8.27 26.49 -27.42
N ARG A 193 -8.10 27.60 -26.70
CA ARG A 193 -9.21 28.32 -26.02
C ARG A 193 -10.32 28.85 -26.94
N ASP A 194 -10.05 28.97 -28.23
CA ASP A 194 -11.02 29.39 -29.24
C ASP A 194 -11.95 28.24 -29.67
N GLU A 195 -11.62 26.99 -29.31
CA GLU A 195 -12.49 25.83 -29.46
C GLU A 195 -13.51 25.71 -28.31
N TYR A 196 -14.55 24.91 -28.51
CA TYR A 196 -15.60 24.69 -27.51
C TYR A 196 -15.17 23.63 -26.47
N ILE A 197 -14.20 23.99 -25.62
CA ILE A 197 -13.51 23.06 -24.70
C ILE A 197 -14.03 23.10 -23.25
N TYR A 198 -14.81 24.12 -22.87
CA TYR A 198 -15.57 24.17 -21.61
C TYR A 198 -17.04 24.42 -21.89
N TYR A 199 -17.91 23.84 -21.07
CA TYR A 199 -19.33 24.15 -21.11
C TYR A 199 -19.56 25.63 -20.78
N LYS A 200 -20.60 26.24 -21.38
CA LYS A 200 -20.96 27.63 -21.08
C LYS A 200 -21.72 27.76 -19.77
N THR A 201 -22.43 26.72 -19.37
CA THR A 201 -23.37 26.71 -18.25
C THR A 201 -22.93 25.81 -17.09
N ASP A 202 -21.80 25.13 -17.26
CA ASP A 202 -21.20 24.25 -16.26
C ASP A 202 -19.70 24.51 -16.11
N HIS A 203 -19.13 24.10 -14.98
CA HIS A 203 -17.73 24.33 -14.66
C HIS A 203 -16.80 23.30 -15.29
N HIS A 204 -17.29 22.15 -15.76
CA HIS A 204 -16.48 21.10 -16.37
C HIS A 204 -16.03 21.42 -17.81
N GLN A 205 -15.01 20.69 -18.26
CA GLN A 205 -14.64 20.59 -19.67
C GLN A 205 -15.75 19.89 -20.48
N THR A 206 -15.88 20.23 -21.76
CA THR A 206 -16.64 19.41 -22.72
C THR A 206 -15.84 18.15 -23.06
N SER A 207 -16.44 17.16 -23.74
CA SER A 207 -15.68 16.00 -24.24
C SER A 207 -14.51 16.41 -25.16
N ARG A 208 -14.62 17.55 -25.88
CA ARG A 208 -13.50 18.10 -26.66
C ARG A 208 -12.38 18.62 -25.77
N GLY A 209 -12.71 19.33 -24.68
CA GLY A 209 -11.71 19.75 -23.69
C GLY A 209 -11.02 18.56 -23.02
N SER A 210 -11.78 17.52 -22.69
CA SER A 210 -11.24 16.29 -22.12
C SER A 210 -10.38 15.51 -23.11
N GLN A 211 -10.72 15.52 -24.40
CA GLN A 211 -9.86 14.98 -25.48
C GLN A 211 -8.50 15.71 -25.52
N LEU A 212 -8.47 17.04 -25.42
CA LEU A 212 -7.21 17.79 -25.37
C LEU A 212 -6.39 17.48 -24.11
N SER A 213 -7.05 17.37 -22.95
CA SER A 213 -6.39 16.92 -21.71
C SER A 213 -5.80 15.52 -21.86
N TYR A 214 -6.51 14.62 -22.53
CA TYR A 214 -6.05 13.28 -22.90
C TYR A 214 -4.83 13.32 -23.83
N GLU A 215 -4.89 14.05 -24.94
CA GLU A 215 -3.77 14.22 -25.86
C GLU A 215 -2.51 14.75 -25.16
N PHE A 216 -2.68 15.72 -24.25
CA PHE A 216 -1.59 16.29 -23.47
C PHE A 216 -0.94 15.26 -22.51
N LEU A 217 -1.74 14.39 -21.89
CA LEU A 217 -1.26 13.38 -20.95
C LEU A 217 -0.51 12.22 -21.61
N ALA A 218 -0.62 12.05 -22.93
CA ALA A 218 -0.07 10.92 -23.67
C ALA A 218 1.43 10.69 -23.41
N GLY A 219 2.23 11.76 -23.43
CA GLY A 219 3.68 11.67 -23.22
C GLY A 219 4.08 11.31 -21.78
N TYR A 220 3.30 11.74 -20.79
CA TYR A 220 3.54 11.44 -19.38
C TYR A 220 3.13 10.02 -19.02
N LEU A 221 2.00 9.58 -19.59
CA LEU A 221 1.41 8.29 -19.34
C LEU A 221 1.81 7.22 -20.36
N GLY A 222 2.74 7.49 -21.27
CA GLY A 222 3.32 6.50 -22.19
C GLY A 222 2.30 5.80 -23.10
N TYR A 223 1.42 6.53 -23.77
CA TYR A 223 0.57 5.99 -24.84
C TYR A 223 0.56 6.92 -26.05
N GLU A 224 0.19 6.37 -27.21
CA GLU A 224 -0.03 7.16 -28.42
C GLU A 224 -1.51 7.54 -28.52
N PRO A 225 -1.85 8.84 -28.63
CA PRO A 225 -3.23 9.26 -28.62
C PRO A 225 -3.95 8.83 -29.91
N PHE A 226 -5.22 8.44 -29.77
CA PHE A 226 -6.07 8.12 -30.92
C PHE A 226 -6.37 9.39 -31.72
N GLY A 227 -6.35 9.24 -33.04
CA GLY A 227 -6.77 10.28 -33.97
C GLY A 227 -8.27 10.58 -33.86
N ASP A 228 -8.66 11.77 -34.31
CA ASP A 228 -10.05 12.24 -34.23
C ASP A 228 -11.03 11.34 -35.00
N ASP A 229 -10.55 10.67 -36.05
CA ASP A 229 -11.28 9.75 -36.91
C ASP A 229 -11.57 8.39 -36.25
N GLN A 230 -10.91 8.09 -35.13
CA GLN A 230 -11.13 6.87 -34.36
C GLN A 230 -12.29 6.99 -33.35
N PHE A 231 -12.84 8.20 -33.18
CA PHE A 231 -13.97 8.45 -32.30
C PHE A 231 -15.25 8.72 -33.09
N ARG A 232 -16.31 7.96 -32.79
CA ARG A 232 -17.67 8.28 -33.20
C ARG A 232 -18.25 9.31 -32.23
N LYS A 233 -18.52 10.51 -32.75
CA LYS A 233 -19.04 11.64 -31.98
C LYS A 233 -20.55 11.76 -32.15
N THR A 234 -21.29 11.70 -31.05
CA THR A 234 -22.75 11.78 -31.07
C THR A 234 -23.24 12.78 -30.03
N ASP A 235 -24.04 13.77 -30.45
CA ASP A 235 -24.71 14.67 -29.53
C ASP A 235 -25.86 13.93 -28.82
N MET A 236 -25.76 13.84 -27.50
CA MET A 236 -26.62 13.04 -26.63
C MET A 236 -27.72 13.88 -25.98
N SER A 237 -27.45 15.17 -25.78
CA SER A 237 -28.40 16.16 -25.27
C SER A 237 -28.03 17.53 -25.84
N ASP A 238 -29.02 18.37 -26.09
CA ASP A 238 -28.89 19.79 -26.45
C ASP A 238 -29.53 20.72 -25.39
N SER A 239 -29.84 20.16 -24.22
CA SER A 239 -30.65 20.79 -23.17
C SER A 239 -29.89 21.01 -21.86
N PHE A 240 -28.57 20.80 -21.86
CA PHE A 240 -27.78 20.79 -20.64
C PHE A 240 -27.66 22.19 -20.03
N LEU A 241 -28.11 22.31 -18.77
CA LEU A 241 -27.96 23.52 -17.95
C LEU A 241 -27.29 23.13 -16.63
N GLY A 242 -26.00 23.38 -16.56
CA GLY A 242 -25.14 22.92 -15.47
C GLY A 242 -25.30 23.63 -14.13
N THR A 243 -24.35 23.30 -13.26
CA THR A 243 -24.23 23.81 -11.89
C THR A 243 -23.92 25.31 -11.85
N THR A 244 -23.09 25.80 -12.76
CA THR A 244 -22.74 27.23 -12.85
C THR A 244 -23.94 28.08 -13.27
N TYR A 245 -24.79 27.57 -14.17
CA TYR A 245 -26.09 28.18 -14.46
C TYR A 245 -27.00 28.23 -13.23
N SER A 246 -27.04 27.15 -12.44
CA SER A 246 -27.88 27.07 -11.25
C SER A 246 -27.47 28.10 -10.17
N LYS A 247 -26.20 28.54 -10.16
CA LYS A 247 -25.70 29.65 -9.33
C LYS A 247 -26.01 31.04 -9.93
N GLY A 248 -25.77 31.21 -11.24
CA GLY A 248 -25.91 32.50 -11.92
C GLY A 248 -27.36 32.91 -12.24
N LEU A 249 -28.24 31.94 -12.53
CA LEU A 249 -29.69 32.08 -12.76
C LEU A 249 -30.11 33.10 -13.83
N VAL A 250 -29.27 33.30 -14.84
CA VAL A 250 -29.54 34.20 -15.98
C VAL A 250 -29.95 33.41 -17.22
N GLN A 251 -30.72 34.05 -18.10
CA GLN A 251 -31.11 33.43 -19.36
C GLN A 251 -29.89 33.23 -20.28
N VAL A 252 -29.68 31.96 -20.66
CA VAL A 252 -28.59 31.47 -21.52
C VAL A 252 -29.11 30.38 -22.46
N THR A 253 -28.32 30.05 -23.47
CA THR A 253 -28.58 28.87 -24.32
C THR A 253 -28.02 27.64 -23.62
N PRO A 254 -28.76 26.53 -23.52
CA PRO A 254 -28.23 25.27 -23.00
C PRO A 254 -27.05 24.77 -23.82
N ASP A 255 -26.18 23.99 -23.17
CA ASP A 255 -25.06 23.31 -23.80
C ASP A 255 -25.48 21.97 -24.41
N ALA A 256 -24.65 21.46 -25.33
CA ALA A 256 -24.79 20.10 -25.84
C ALA A 256 -23.80 19.15 -25.15
N ILE A 257 -24.25 17.95 -24.78
CA ILE A 257 -23.38 16.88 -24.26
C ILE A 257 -23.09 15.91 -25.40
N THR A 258 -21.82 15.67 -25.71
CA THR A 258 -21.39 14.81 -26.82
C THR A 258 -20.64 13.59 -26.30
N ALA A 259 -21.04 12.38 -26.72
CA ALA A 259 -20.30 11.15 -26.46
C ALA A 259 -19.21 10.93 -27.52
N TYR A 260 -18.06 10.40 -27.10
CA TYR A 260 -16.90 10.11 -27.96
C TYR A 260 -16.62 8.61 -27.84
N GLU A 261 -17.27 7.82 -28.68
CA GLU A 261 -17.26 6.37 -28.58
C GLU A 261 -16.19 5.76 -29.49
N THR A 262 -15.63 4.64 -29.06
CA THR A 262 -14.85 3.74 -29.93
C THR A 262 -15.62 2.42 -30.07
N ASP A 263 -15.19 1.56 -30.99
CA ASP A 263 -15.77 0.22 -31.14
C ASP A 263 -15.16 -0.80 -30.16
N ARG A 264 -14.35 -0.34 -29.18
CA ARG A 264 -13.72 -1.19 -28.18
C ARG A 264 -14.69 -1.49 -27.04
N GLU A 265 -14.76 -2.75 -26.64
CA GLU A 265 -15.56 -3.17 -25.50
C GLU A 265 -14.96 -2.66 -24.19
N VAL A 266 -15.83 -2.35 -23.24
CA VAL A 266 -15.44 -1.89 -21.90
C VAL A 266 -16.35 -2.55 -20.88
N THR A 267 -15.81 -2.79 -19.69
CA THR A 267 -16.59 -3.13 -18.50
C THR A 267 -16.35 -2.04 -17.46
N VAL A 268 -17.42 -1.61 -16.81
CA VAL A 268 -17.38 -0.64 -15.72
C VAL A 268 -18.04 -1.27 -14.50
N SER A 269 -17.33 -1.26 -13.39
CA SER A 269 -17.78 -1.79 -12.11
C SER A 269 -17.74 -0.69 -11.05
N PHE A 270 -18.76 -0.69 -10.20
CA PHE A 270 -18.82 0.08 -8.97
C PHE A 270 -18.85 -0.92 -7.82
N PRO A 271 -17.67 -1.32 -7.29
CA PRO A 271 -17.58 -2.49 -6.40
C PRO A 271 -18.33 -2.29 -5.08
N GLU A 272 -18.34 -1.07 -4.53
CA GLU A 272 -19.02 -0.76 -3.27
C GLU A 272 -20.55 -0.90 -3.39
N GLU A 273 -21.12 -0.65 -4.57
CA GLU A 273 -22.55 -0.80 -4.86
C GLU A 273 -22.92 -2.16 -5.49
N GLU A 274 -21.94 -3.03 -5.74
CA GLU A 274 -22.12 -4.31 -6.46
C GLU A 274 -22.77 -4.15 -7.84
N ILE A 275 -22.49 -3.04 -8.53
CA ILE A 275 -23.03 -2.73 -9.86
C ILE A 275 -21.97 -2.95 -10.94
N GLN A 276 -22.37 -3.56 -12.05
CA GLN A 276 -21.54 -3.72 -13.24
C GLN A 276 -22.33 -3.41 -14.51
N THR A 277 -21.67 -2.77 -15.48
CA THR A 277 -22.22 -2.40 -16.78
C THR A 277 -21.15 -2.46 -17.87
N ASN A 278 -21.56 -2.41 -19.13
CA ASN A 278 -20.66 -2.45 -20.29
C ASN A 278 -20.55 -1.09 -20.99
N SER A 279 -20.84 0.00 -20.28
CA SER A 279 -20.83 1.36 -20.82
C SER A 279 -20.32 2.35 -19.79
N MET A 280 -19.54 3.33 -20.26
CA MET A 280 -19.16 4.52 -19.48
C MET A 280 -20.20 5.65 -19.61
N TYR A 281 -21.23 5.46 -20.43
CA TYR A 281 -22.28 6.43 -20.77
C TYR A 281 -23.64 5.98 -20.25
N PHE A 282 -24.24 6.78 -19.36
CA PHE A 282 -25.46 6.47 -18.62
C PHE A 282 -26.63 7.33 -19.11
N HIS A 283 -27.32 6.86 -20.15
CA HIS A 283 -28.36 7.62 -20.86
C HIS A 283 -29.51 8.10 -19.97
N ASN A 284 -29.88 7.34 -18.94
CA ASN A 284 -30.94 7.71 -17.99
C ASN A 284 -30.63 9.04 -17.27
N ARG A 285 -29.35 9.40 -17.11
CA ARG A 285 -28.94 10.66 -16.47
C ARG A 285 -29.25 11.90 -17.31
N LEU A 286 -29.41 11.74 -18.62
CA LEU A 286 -29.76 12.86 -19.52
C LEU A 286 -31.19 13.39 -19.29
N GLU A 287 -32.06 12.59 -18.69
CA GLU A 287 -33.42 13.00 -18.30
C GLU A 287 -33.46 13.70 -16.92
N GLU A 288 -32.36 13.62 -16.17
CA GLU A 288 -32.24 14.17 -14.82
C GLU A 288 -31.71 15.61 -14.82
N LYS A 289 -31.74 16.26 -13.65
CA LYS A 289 -31.22 17.63 -13.51
C LYS A 289 -29.70 17.68 -13.67
N ASP A 290 -29.00 16.67 -13.17
CA ASP A 290 -27.55 16.53 -13.30
C ASP A 290 -27.20 15.65 -14.50
N GLN A 291 -27.33 16.23 -15.70
CA GLN A 291 -27.01 15.51 -16.93
C GLN A 291 -25.50 15.20 -17.06
N TYR A 292 -24.61 15.85 -16.30
CA TYR A 292 -23.17 15.56 -16.37
C TYR A 292 -22.84 14.16 -15.83
N SER A 293 -23.66 13.63 -14.91
CA SER A 293 -23.59 12.23 -14.46
C SER A 293 -23.84 11.20 -15.59
N PHE A 294 -24.16 11.66 -16.81
CA PHE A 294 -24.07 10.86 -18.03
C PHE A 294 -22.71 10.15 -18.16
N PHE A 295 -21.62 10.77 -17.72
CA PHE A 295 -20.31 10.14 -17.65
C PHE A 295 -20.16 9.38 -16.33
N LEU A 296 -19.95 8.06 -16.40
CA LEU A 296 -19.64 7.19 -15.25
C LEU A 296 -20.63 7.21 -14.08
N ASP A 297 -21.89 7.52 -14.32
CA ASP A 297 -22.98 7.52 -13.33
C ASP A 297 -22.81 8.49 -12.15
N GLY A 298 -21.88 9.45 -12.27
CA GLY A 298 -21.61 10.44 -11.24
C GLY A 298 -20.49 10.03 -10.26
N ASN A 299 -20.63 10.41 -8.99
CA ASN A 299 -19.55 10.26 -8.00
C ASN A 299 -19.71 8.97 -7.19
N HIS A 300 -18.72 8.09 -7.32
CA HIS A 300 -18.57 6.85 -6.56
C HIS A 300 -17.22 6.85 -5.83
N GLY A 301 -17.13 6.15 -4.69
CA GLY A 301 -15.87 5.97 -3.95
C GLY A 301 -14.81 5.28 -4.79
N LEU A 302 -15.22 4.22 -5.49
CA LEU A 302 -14.38 3.46 -6.41
C LEU A 302 -15.16 3.13 -7.69
N THR A 303 -14.57 3.45 -8.84
CA THR A 303 -15.02 2.97 -10.16
C THR A 303 -13.88 2.25 -10.84
N VAL A 304 -14.08 1.00 -11.23
CA VAL A 304 -13.09 0.22 -11.97
C VAL A 304 -13.56 0.07 -13.41
N VAL A 305 -12.72 0.47 -14.36
CA VAL A 305 -12.98 0.37 -15.79
C VAL A 305 -11.97 -0.62 -16.38
N GLN A 306 -12.44 -1.75 -16.88
CA GLN A 306 -11.62 -2.71 -17.61
C GLN A 306 -11.71 -2.39 -19.11
N GLY A 307 -10.57 -2.04 -19.70
CA GLY A 307 -10.43 -1.78 -21.12
C GLY A 307 -10.35 -3.07 -21.95
N ALA A 308 -10.49 -2.91 -23.26
CA ALA A 308 -10.36 -4.02 -24.22
C ALA A 308 -8.92 -4.57 -24.32
N GLU A 309 -7.91 -3.74 -24.07
CA GLU A 309 -6.50 -4.11 -24.17
C GLU A 309 -6.07 -5.03 -23.02
N LYS A 310 -5.24 -6.02 -23.31
CA LYS A 310 -4.64 -6.95 -22.32
C LYS A 310 -3.13 -6.80 -22.30
N ASN A 311 -2.70 -5.59 -21.98
CA ASN A 311 -1.32 -5.13 -22.07
C ASN A 311 -0.60 -5.07 -20.70
N GLY A 312 -1.25 -5.51 -19.61
CA GLY A 312 -0.71 -5.47 -18.26
C GLY A 312 -0.56 -4.07 -17.67
N ARG A 313 -1.15 -3.05 -18.31
CA ARG A 313 -1.07 -1.66 -17.85
C ARG A 313 -2.27 -1.30 -17.00
N HIS A 314 -2.02 -0.97 -15.73
CA HIS A 314 -3.06 -0.67 -14.75
C HIS A 314 -2.83 0.73 -14.16
N LEU A 315 -3.84 1.59 -14.25
CA LEU A 315 -3.74 2.99 -13.82
C LEU A 315 -4.67 3.27 -12.64
N ALA A 316 -4.11 3.76 -11.53
CA ALA A 316 -4.91 4.37 -10.46
C ALA A 316 -5.09 5.87 -10.73
N ILE A 317 -6.32 6.37 -10.67
CA ILE A 317 -6.61 7.80 -10.81
C ILE A 317 -7.27 8.32 -9.53
N PHE A 318 -6.52 9.10 -8.73
CA PHE A 318 -7.10 9.90 -7.66
C PHE A 318 -7.74 11.15 -8.26
N LYS A 319 -9.05 11.34 -8.06
CA LYS A 319 -9.82 12.27 -8.89
C LYS A 319 -10.92 13.05 -8.19
N ASP A 320 -11.39 14.07 -8.90
CA ASP A 320 -12.74 14.64 -8.78
C ASP A 320 -13.56 14.39 -10.07
N SER A 321 -14.71 15.06 -10.23
CA SER A 321 -15.62 14.85 -11.37
C SER A 321 -15.05 15.24 -12.75
N TYR A 322 -13.89 15.90 -12.83
CA TYR A 322 -13.23 16.16 -14.11
C TYR A 322 -12.75 14.88 -14.80
N ALA A 323 -12.37 13.85 -14.03
CA ALA A 323 -11.90 12.59 -14.61
C ALA A 323 -13.01 11.86 -15.39
N HIS A 324 -14.29 12.11 -15.08
CA HIS A 324 -15.41 11.36 -15.66
C HIS A 324 -15.47 11.42 -17.19
N SER A 325 -15.27 12.61 -17.76
CA SER A 325 -15.25 12.80 -19.21
C SER A 325 -13.89 12.51 -19.85
N LEU A 326 -12.82 12.35 -19.06
CA LEU A 326 -11.50 11.92 -19.52
C LEU A 326 -11.41 10.40 -19.69
N THR A 327 -12.02 9.63 -18.77
CA THR A 327 -11.92 8.16 -18.73
C THR A 327 -12.26 7.48 -20.05
N PRO A 328 -13.28 7.89 -20.83
CA PRO A 328 -13.58 7.25 -22.12
C PRO A 328 -12.43 7.27 -23.14
N PHE A 329 -11.52 8.25 -23.02
CA PHE A 329 -10.33 8.33 -23.86
C PHE A 329 -9.23 7.40 -23.33
N LEU A 330 -8.93 7.47 -22.02
CA LEU A 330 -7.88 6.68 -21.38
C LEU A 330 -8.16 5.17 -21.43
N SER A 331 -9.41 4.74 -21.30
CA SER A 331 -9.77 3.30 -21.28
C SER A 331 -9.41 2.53 -22.55
N ASN A 332 -9.06 3.24 -23.62
CA ASN A 332 -8.53 2.62 -24.83
C ASN A 332 -7.07 2.15 -24.72
N HIS A 333 -6.34 2.57 -23.68
CA HIS A 333 -4.87 2.39 -23.58
C HIS A 333 -4.41 1.57 -22.37
N PHE A 334 -5.27 1.41 -21.37
CA PHE A 334 -4.99 0.69 -20.14
C PHE A 334 -5.88 -0.55 -20.05
N GLU A 335 -5.31 -1.65 -19.56
CA GLU A 335 -6.05 -2.87 -19.28
C GLU A 335 -7.06 -2.65 -18.16
N SER A 336 -6.69 -1.90 -17.12
CA SER A 336 -7.64 -1.40 -16.14
C SER A 336 -7.33 0.03 -15.68
N ILE A 337 -8.40 0.76 -15.34
CA ILE A 337 -8.36 2.08 -14.73
C ILE A 337 -9.18 2.05 -13.44
N HIS A 338 -8.57 2.44 -12.34
CA HIS A 338 -9.17 2.43 -11.01
C HIS A 338 -9.33 3.90 -10.55
N LEU A 339 -10.54 4.44 -10.69
CA LEU A 339 -10.87 5.81 -10.31
C LEU A 339 -11.25 5.85 -8.83
N ILE A 340 -10.44 6.53 -8.03
CA ILE A 340 -10.58 6.62 -6.58
C ILE A 340 -10.98 8.04 -6.21
N ASP A 341 -12.21 8.21 -5.74
CA ASP A 341 -12.71 9.49 -5.26
C ASP A 341 -12.57 9.57 -3.74
N LEU A 342 -11.53 10.27 -3.28
CA LEU A 342 -11.19 10.33 -1.86
C LEU A 342 -12.31 10.92 -0.97
N ARG A 343 -13.26 11.66 -1.54
CA ARG A 343 -14.43 12.15 -0.78
C ARG A 343 -15.32 11.01 -0.30
N TYR A 344 -15.38 9.91 -1.06
CA TYR A 344 -16.32 8.82 -0.85
C TYR A 344 -15.65 7.48 -0.55
N PHE A 345 -14.43 7.25 -1.04
CA PHE A 345 -13.67 6.01 -0.82
C PHE A 345 -13.42 5.75 0.68
N GLN A 346 -13.77 4.56 1.17
CA GLN A 346 -13.65 4.20 2.60
C GLN A 346 -12.50 3.24 2.92
N GLY A 347 -11.81 2.69 1.91
CA GLY A 347 -10.72 1.74 2.10
C GLY A 347 -9.36 2.36 2.46
N ASP A 348 -8.41 1.51 2.82
CA ASP A 348 -6.99 1.88 2.92
C ASP A 348 -6.39 1.96 1.50
N ILE A 349 -5.83 3.12 1.17
CA ILE A 349 -5.31 3.42 -0.16
C ILE A 349 -4.10 2.55 -0.48
N LEU A 350 -3.14 2.42 0.44
CA LEU A 350 -1.91 1.67 0.18
C LEU A 350 -2.17 0.16 0.06
N GLN A 351 -3.07 -0.37 0.89
CA GLN A 351 -3.58 -1.74 0.76
C GLN A 351 -4.21 -1.94 -0.62
N TYR A 352 -5.13 -1.07 -1.01
CA TYR A 352 -5.84 -1.19 -2.28
C TYR A 352 -4.89 -1.15 -3.48
N LEU A 353 -3.94 -0.21 -3.49
CA LEU A 353 -2.93 -0.12 -4.55
C LEU A 353 -2.08 -1.39 -4.62
N HIS A 354 -1.71 -1.96 -3.47
CA HIS A 354 -0.91 -3.18 -3.39
C HIS A 354 -1.68 -4.41 -3.92
N GLU A 355 -2.86 -4.69 -3.38
CA GLU A 355 -3.70 -5.85 -3.75
C GLU A 355 -4.05 -5.87 -5.24
N ASN A 356 -4.19 -4.68 -5.84
CA ASN A 356 -4.51 -4.51 -7.27
C ASN A 356 -3.28 -4.27 -8.15
N GLN A 357 -2.06 -4.36 -7.58
CA GLN A 357 -0.78 -4.19 -8.29
C GLN A 357 -0.67 -2.86 -9.07
N LEU A 358 -1.25 -1.80 -8.52
CA LEU A 358 -1.33 -0.49 -9.15
C LEU A 358 -0.05 0.31 -8.85
N LYS A 359 0.82 0.44 -9.86
CA LYS A 359 2.09 1.18 -9.76
C LYS A 359 2.04 2.55 -10.45
N ASP A 360 1.29 2.67 -11.54
CA ASP A 360 1.07 3.94 -12.24
C ASP A 360 -0.08 4.71 -11.58
N ILE A 361 0.21 5.93 -11.13
CA ILE A 361 -0.74 6.78 -10.41
C ILE A 361 -0.88 8.12 -11.11
N LEU A 362 -2.12 8.51 -11.38
CA LEU A 362 -2.48 9.85 -11.85
C LEU A 362 -3.31 10.57 -10.78
N PHE A 363 -2.80 11.68 -10.24
CA PHE A 363 -3.64 12.65 -9.54
C PHE A 363 -4.26 13.59 -10.57
N TYR A 364 -5.55 13.42 -10.86
CA TYR A 364 -6.30 14.22 -11.84
C TYR A 364 -7.40 15.03 -11.16
N TYR A 365 -7.08 16.28 -10.82
CA TYR A 365 -7.98 17.16 -10.07
C TYR A 365 -8.17 18.49 -10.77
N SER A 366 -9.36 19.09 -10.65
CA SER A 366 -9.50 20.51 -10.96
C SER A 366 -8.66 21.37 -10.02
N ALA A 367 -8.20 22.53 -10.50
CA ALA A 367 -7.45 23.48 -9.66
C ALA A 367 -8.24 23.91 -8.41
N SER A 368 -9.58 24.01 -8.52
CA SER A 368 -10.45 24.32 -7.40
C SER A 368 -10.38 23.26 -6.30
N SER A 369 -10.38 21.97 -6.66
CA SER A 369 -10.23 20.87 -5.70
C SER A 369 -8.84 20.86 -5.06
N MET A 370 -7.79 21.14 -5.82
CA MET A 370 -6.43 21.21 -5.29
C MET A 370 -6.24 22.34 -4.26
N MET A 371 -7.02 23.42 -4.36
CA MET A 371 -7.04 24.52 -3.40
C MET A 371 -8.05 24.33 -2.24
N THR A 372 -8.72 23.17 -2.17
CA THR A 372 -9.72 22.87 -1.15
C THR A 372 -9.13 22.05 0.00
N LYS A 373 -9.53 22.36 1.23
CA LYS A 373 -9.09 21.65 2.44
C LYS A 373 -9.62 20.22 2.46
N GLY A 374 -8.75 19.27 2.81
CA GLY A 374 -9.12 17.87 3.03
C GLY A 374 -9.18 17.02 1.76
N THR A 375 -8.89 17.61 0.58
CA THR A 375 -8.95 16.91 -0.71
C THR A 375 -8.08 15.65 -0.73
N LEU A 376 -6.85 15.73 -0.21
CA LEU A 376 -5.89 14.64 -0.22
C LEU A 376 -5.53 14.11 1.17
N GLU A 377 -6.26 14.51 2.22
CA GLU A 377 -5.97 14.15 3.62
C GLU A 377 -5.92 12.63 3.84
N LYS A 378 -6.79 11.88 3.15
CA LYS A 378 -6.79 10.40 3.24
C LYS A 378 -5.51 9.75 2.71
N VAL A 379 -4.81 10.37 1.76
CA VAL A 379 -3.51 9.87 1.28
C VAL A 379 -2.49 9.96 2.40
N THR A 380 -2.41 11.11 3.08
CA THR A 380 -1.53 11.29 4.24
C THR A 380 -1.84 10.26 5.33
N VAL A 381 -3.12 10.12 5.70
CA VAL A 381 -3.54 9.15 6.73
C VAL A 381 -3.15 7.72 6.35
N SER A 382 -3.34 7.32 5.09
CA SER A 382 -2.98 5.97 4.63
C SER A 382 -1.47 5.76 4.68
N VAL A 383 -0.64 6.71 4.24
CA VAL A 383 0.83 6.54 4.35
C VAL A 383 1.33 6.55 5.80
N GLU A 384 0.70 7.31 6.69
CA GLU A 384 1.13 7.38 8.10
C GLU A 384 0.66 6.18 8.95
N THR A 385 -0.45 5.53 8.58
CA THR A 385 -1.10 4.53 9.44
C THR A 385 -1.21 3.15 8.82
N SER A 386 -1.09 3.02 7.50
CA SER A 386 -1.21 1.73 6.82
C SER A 386 0.02 0.85 7.08
N PRO A 387 -0.16 -0.45 7.39
CA PRO A 387 0.96 -1.39 7.44
C PRO A 387 1.62 -1.53 6.06
N TYR A 388 0.91 -1.24 4.97
CA TYR A 388 1.46 -1.24 3.62
C TYR A 388 2.40 -0.06 3.33
N ALA A 389 2.59 0.91 4.24
CA ALA A 389 3.58 1.98 4.08
C ALA A 389 5.03 1.47 4.15
N HIS A 390 5.28 0.42 4.93
CA HIS A 390 6.60 -0.20 5.07
C HIS A 390 6.85 -1.36 4.09
N PHE A 391 5.88 -1.64 3.23
CA PHE A 391 5.98 -2.73 2.26
C PHE A 391 6.95 -2.35 1.12
N GLN A 392 8.04 -3.11 0.97
CA GLN A 392 9.00 -2.93 -0.14
C GLN A 392 8.50 -3.63 -1.43
N PRO A 393 8.62 -2.98 -2.60
CA PRO A 393 8.38 -3.64 -3.88
C PRO A 393 9.45 -4.70 -4.19
N TYR A 394 9.15 -5.59 -5.12
CA TYR A 394 10.09 -6.59 -5.63
C TYR A 394 11.33 -5.97 -6.28
N GLY A 395 12.48 -6.65 -6.19
CA GLY A 395 13.80 -6.15 -6.56
C GLY A 395 14.76 -6.15 -5.37
N ARG A 396 15.83 -5.35 -5.44
CA ARG A 396 16.81 -5.22 -4.35
C ARG A 396 16.14 -4.78 -3.05
N VAL A 397 16.40 -5.50 -1.97
CA VAL A 397 15.89 -5.16 -0.64
C VAL A 397 16.82 -4.12 -0.01
N ASP A 398 16.26 -3.04 0.52
CA ASP A 398 17.04 -2.03 1.24
C ASP A 398 17.28 -2.44 2.69
N GLU A 399 18.25 -1.77 3.33
CA GLU A 399 18.53 -1.96 4.74
C GLU A 399 17.31 -1.54 5.61
N SER A 400 16.88 -2.45 6.49
CA SER A 400 15.80 -2.32 7.45
C SER A 400 16.33 -2.33 8.89
N GLU A 401 15.47 -1.96 9.84
CA GLU A 401 15.75 -2.25 11.24
C GLU A 401 15.98 -3.77 11.43
N PRO A 402 16.94 -4.18 12.29
CA PRO A 402 17.26 -5.59 12.47
C PRO A 402 16.06 -6.38 13.00
N VAL A 403 15.70 -7.48 12.33
CA VAL A 403 14.72 -8.43 12.84
C VAL A 403 15.34 -9.44 13.80
N ASP A 404 14.51 -9.96 14.72
CA ASP A 404 14.89 -11.08 15.57
C ASP A 404 15.03 -12.37 14.75
N ILE A 405 15.84 -13.32 15.23
CA ILE A 405 16.09 -14.59 14.55
C ILE A 405 14.81 -15.40 14.31
N SER A 406 13.77 -15.20 15.14
CA SER A 406 12.45 -15.81 14.96
C SER A 406 11.76 -15.42 13.65
N TYR A 407 12.14 -14.31 13.00
CA TYR A 407 11.63 -13.91 11.69
C TYR A 407 11.81 -14.99 10.61
N PHE A 408 12.86 -15.80 10.74
CA PHE A 408 13.21 -16.87 9.81
C PHE A 408 12.58 -18.23 10.18
N SER A 409 11.75 -18.32 11.22
CA SER A 409 11.19 -19.62 11.69
C SER A 409 10.21 -20.25 10.69
N ASP A 410 9.64 -19.47 9.78
CA ASP A 410 8.76 -19.92 8.70
C ASP A 410 9.48 -19.91 7.32
N ALA A 411 10.80 -19.77 7.34
CA ALA A 411 11.64 -19.69 6.17
C ALA A 411 12.23 -21.04 5.78
N THR A 412 12.44 -21.23 4.47
CA THR A 412 13.35 -22.25 3.95
C THR A 412 14.52 -21.61 3.21
N PHE A 413 15.71 -22.19 3.39
CA PHE A 413 16.93 -21.83 2.68
C PHE A 413 17.27 -22.92 1.67
N VAL A 414 17.21 -22.57 0.39
CA VAL A 414 17.55 -23.43 -0.74
C VAL A 414 18.93 -23.04 -1.25
N GLY A 415 19.87 -23.99 -1.33
CA GLY A 415 21.19 -23.66 -1.88
C GLY A 415 22.23 -24.76 -1.89
N ASP A 416 23.46 -24.38 -2.18
CA ASP A 416 24.58 -25.29 -2.39
C ASP A 416 25.43 -25.52 -1.11
N SER A 417 26.73 -25.81 -1.27
CA SER A 417 27.67 -26.01 -0.15
C SER A 417 27.80 -24.79 0.75
N LEU A 418 27.59 -23.58 0.25
CA LEU A 418 27.63 -22.36 1.05
C LEU A 418 26.44 -22.32 2.02
N THR A 419 25.25 -22.72 1.57
CA THR A 419 24.06 -22.82 2.42
C THR A 419 24.19 -23.96 3.44
N VAL A 420 24.88 -25.06 3.11
CA VAL A 420 25.23 -26.10 4.09
C VAL A 420 26.12 -25.53 5.19
N GLY A 421 27.15 -24.75 4.83
CA GLY A 421 28.02 -24.09 5.81
C GLY A 421 27.27 -23.08 6.69
N PHE A 422 26.31 -22.35 6.10
CA PHE A 422 25.44 -21.43 6.83
C PHE A 422 24.54 -22.14 7.85
N GLN A 423 23.94 -23.28 7.47
CA GLN A 423 23.17 -24.11 8.39
C GLN A 423 24.02 -24.57 9.59
N MET A 424 25.27 -24.97 9.35
CA MET A 424 26.16 -25.46 10.41
C MET A 424 26.70 -24.35 11.32
N SER A 425 26.67 -23.10 10.86
CA SER A 425 27.34 -21.96 11.51
C SER A 425 26.39 -20.98 12.18
N THR A 426 25.07 -21.13 12.04
CA THR A 426 24.05 -20.20 12.52
C THR A 426 23.02 -20.86 13.43
N ASP A 427 22.40 -20.06 14.30
CA ASP A 427 21.39 -20.52 15.28
C ASP A 427 19.95 -20.54 14.71
N LEU A 428 19.81 -20.69 13.39
CA LEU A 428 18.52 -20.74 12.68
C LEU A 428 17.81 -22.10 12.86
N VAL A 429 17.65 -22.52 14.11
CA VAL A 429 17.19 -23.88 14.47
C VAL A 429 15.75 -24.19 14.05
N ASN A 430 14.92 -23.17 13.85
CA ASN A 430 13.52 -23.30 13.41
C ASN A 430 13.33 -23.15 11.91
N SER A 431 14.37 -22.70 11.17
CA SER A 431 14.30 -22.58 9.72
C SER A 431 14.50 -23.93 9.05
N ASN A 432 13.91 -24.12 7.87
CA ASN A 432 14.17 -25.29 7.07
C ASN A 432 15.37 -25.07 6.12
N PHE A 433 16.14 -26.12 5.85
CA PHE A 433 17.30 -26.06 4.96
C PHE A 433 17.20 -27.15 3.89
N LEU A 434 16.98 -26.72 2.65
CA LEU A 434 16.94 -27.57 1.46
C LEU A 434 18.21 -27.36 0.65
N CYS A 435 19.33 -27.85 1.17
CA CYS A 435 20.65 -27.62 0.60
C CYS A 435 21.47 -28.91 0.42
N SER A 436 22.46 -28.85 -0.49
CA SER A 436 23.37 -29.96 -0.77
C SER A 436 24.69 -29.46 -1.34
N THR A 437 25.81 -30.14 -1.06
CA THR A 437 27.17 -29.66 -1.35
C THR A 437 27.53 -29.50 -2.83
N ALA A 438 26.73 -30.03 -3.76
CA ALA A 438 26.95 -29.92 -5.20
C ALA A 438 25.70 -29.43 -5.96
N LEU A 439 24.79 -28.73 -5.27
CA LEU A 439 23.54 -28.30 -5.88
C LEU A 439 23.79 -27.25 -6.97
N SER A 440 23.13 -27.45 -8.10
CA SER A 440 23.01 -26.51 -9.22
C SER A 440 21.53 -26.29 -9.48
N VAL A 441 21.16 -25.23 -10.19
CA VAL A 441 19.76 -24.95 -10.58
C VAL A 441 19.13 -26.12 -11.34
N THR A 442 19.92 -26.90 -12.09
CA THR A 442 19.43 -28.11 -12.78
C THR A 442 19.29 -29.34 -11.88
N GLY A 443 19.93 -29.35 -10.71
CA GLY A 443 20.02 -30.52 -9.84
C GLY A 443 18.81 -30.75 -8.94
N LEU A 444 17.94 -29.75 -8.73
CA LEU A 444 16.91 -29.76 -7.68
C LEU A 444 15.95 -30.95 -7.77
N GLY A 445 15.61 -31.41 -8.97
CA GLY A 445 14.72 -32.57 -9.18
C GLY A 445 15.39 -33.94 -9.05
N SER A 446 16.67 -33.98 -8.72
CA SER A 446 17.46 -35.23 -8.66
C SER A 446 18.35 -35.35 -7.42
N VAL A 447 18.62 -34.23 -6.75
CA VAL A 447 19.43 -34.17 -5.53
C VAL A 447 18.50 -34.21 -4.32
N GLU A 448 18.75 -35.17 -3.42
CA GLU A 448 18.06 -35.24 -2.14
C GLU A 448 18.50 -34.12 -1.20
N ALA A 449 17.56 -33.61 -0.41
CA ALA A 449 17.86 -32.68 0.67
C ALA A 449 18.76 -33.35 1.74
N SER A 450 19.55 -32.56 2.46
CA SER A 450 20.51 -33.06 3.46
C SER A 450 19.88 -33.87 4.60
N ASP A 451 18.57 -33.72 4.83
CA ASP A 451 17.79 -34.48 5.81
C ASP A 451 17.23 -35.83 5.30
N GLY A 452 17.41 -36.15 4.02
CA GLY A 452 16.94 -37.39 3.40
C GLY A 452 15.43 -37.46 3.15
N GLY A 453 14.72 -36.32 3.20
CA GLY A 453 13.26 -36.25 3.05
C GLY A 453 12.70 -36.29 1.62
N GLY A 454 13.55 -36.48 0.60
CA GLY A 454 13.18 -36.44 -0.82
C GLY A 454 14.03 -35.45 -1.63
N THR A 455 13.73 -35.30 -2.93
CA THR A 455 14.46 -34.32 -3.76
C THR A 455 14.12 -32.89 -3.31
N ILE A 456 15.06 -31.96 -3.49
CA ILE A 456 14.86 -30.57 -3.10
C ILE A 456 13.64 -29.96 -3.80
N LEU A 457 13.42 -30.28 -5.08
CA LEU A 457 12.24 -29.81 -5.82
C LEU A 457 10.94 -30.41 -5.28
N ASP A 458 10.94 -31.70 -4.90
CA ASP A 458 9.77 -32.31 -4.28
C ASP A 458 9.45 -31.65 -2.94
N ARG A 459 10.46 -31.34 -2.14
CA ARG A 459 10.29 -30.65 -0.84
C ARG A 459 9.72 -29.24 -1.03
N ILE A 460 10.23 -28.48 -1.99
CA ILE A 460 9.63 -27.20 -2.38
C ILE A 460 8.15 -27.40 -2.73
N ASN A 461 7.81 -28.34 -3.60
CA ASN A 461 6.42 -28.48 -4.06
C ASN A 461 5.43 -29.01 -3.01
N ASN A 462 5.89 -29.75 -1.99
CA ASN A 462 5.02 -30.46 -1.06
C ASN A 462 4.95 -29.83 0.34
N ASP A 463 5.95 -29.05 0.74
CA ASP A 463 5.97 -28.40 2.05
C ASP A 463 5.46 -26.95 1.95
N SER A 464 4.98 -26.41 3.07
CA SER A 464 4.52 -25.03 3.15
C SER A 464 5.59 -24.12 3.73
N TYR A 465 5.94 -23.07 3.00
CA TYR A 465 6.87 -22.03 3.45
C TYR A 465 6.26 -20.65 3.22
N LYS A 466 6.51 -19.72 4.15
CA LYS A 466 6.13 -18.31 3.96
C LYS A 466 7.26 -17.50 3.36
N LYS A 467 8.51 -17.91 3.58
CA LYS A 467 9.70 -17.25 3.05
C LYS A 467 10.64 -18.28 2.43
N ILE A 468 11.15 -18.00 1.23
CA ILE A 468 12.00 -18.92 0.47
C ILE A 468 13.24 -18.16 0.02
N TYR A 469 14.38 -18.48 0.62
CA TYR A 469 15.68 -17.87 0.32
C TYR A 469 16.48 -18.79 -0.58
N ILE A 470 16.82 -18.33 -1.79
CA ILE A 470 17.50 -19.15 -2.80
C ILE A 470 18.88 -18.55 -3.07
N LEU A 471 19.93 -19.32 -2.78
CA LEU A 471 21.31 -19.02 -3.17
C LEU A 471 21.84 -20.17 -4.03
N LEU A 472 21.94 -19.92 -5.34
CA LEU A 472 22.47 -20.85 -6.34
C LEU A 472 23.19 -20.07 -7.43
N GLY A 473 24.21 -20.69 -8.04
CA GLY A 473 24.88 -20.13 -9.22
C GLY A 473 26.39 -20.31 -9.22
N ILE A 474 27.03 -20.56 -8.06
CA ILE A 474 28.49 -20.67 -8.02
C ILE A 474 29.01 -21.88 -8.80
N ASN A 475 28.24 -22.96 -8.84
CA ASN A 475 28.56 -24.19 -9.56
C ASN A 475 28.40 -24.04 -11.08
N GLU A 476 27.61 -23.08 -11.54
CA GLU A 476 27.38 -22.76 -12.95
C GLU A 476 28.47 -21.87 -13.55
N LEU A 477 29.26 -21.19 -12.70
CA LEU A 477 30.33 -20.29 -13.15
C LEU A 477 31.54 -21.00 -13.77
N ILE A 478 31.60 -22.34 -13.71
CA ILE A 478 32.64 -23.14 -14.37
C ILE A 478 32.60 -22.95 -15.91
N ASP A 479 31.42 -22.65 -16.48
CA ASP A 479 31.25 -22.28 -17.89
C ASP A 479 30.50 -20.94 -18.04
N PRO A 480 31.24 -19.82 -18.07
CA PRO A 480 30.66 -18.47 -18.13
C PRO A 480 29.84 -18.21 -19.41
N SER A 481 30.05 -19.00 -20.47
CA SER A 481 29.31 -18.86 -21.73
C SER A 481 27.83 -19.24 -21.60
N ASN A 482 27.45 -19.83 -20.47
CA ASN A 482 26.13 -20.39 -20.21
C ASN A 482 25.19 -19.46 -19.40
N LYS A 483 25.55 -18.18 -19.22
CA LYS A 483 24.78 -17.21 -18.42
C LYS A 483 23.30 -17.16 -18.81
N ASP A 484 22.99 -17.07 -20.10
CA ASP A 484 21.61 -16.93 -20.56
C ASP A 484 20.78 -18.18 -20.23
N ALA A 485 21.35 -19.38 -20.42
CA ALA A 485 20.64 -20.61 -20.07
C ALA A 485 20.55 -20.81 -18.55
N PHE A 486 21.52 -20.32 -17.78
CA PHE A 486 21.43 -20.27 -16.32
C PHE A 486 20.23 -19.42 -15.89
N ILE A 487 20.11 -18.19 -16.40
CA ILE A 487 18.99 -17.29 -16.08
C ILE A 487 17.65 -17.87 -16.54
N GLU A 488 17.58 -18.52 -17.70
CA GLU A 488 16.37 -19.21 -18.18
C GLU A 488 15.93 -20.31 -17.21
N LYS A 489 16.87 -21.13 -16.73
CA LYS A 489 16.59 -22.20 -15.77
C LYS A 489 16.22 -21.65 -14.40
N TYR A 490 16.91 -20.61 -13.94
CA TYR A 490 16.60 -19.94 -12.68
C TYR A 490 15.20 -19.33 -12.74
N SER A 491 14.84 -18.69 -13.86
CA SER A 491 13.49 -18.23 -14.14
C SER A 491 12.46 -19.35 -14.00
N GLY A 492 12.70 -20.52 -14.58
CA GLY A 492 11.81 -21.68 -14.46
C GLY A 492 11.67 -22.21 -13.03
N LEU A 493 12.74 -22.15 -12.23
CA LEU A 493 12.67 -22.45 -10.79
C LEU A 493 11.76 -21.45 -10.07
N ILE A 494 11.92 -20.14 -10.33
CA ILE A 494 11.07 -19.11 -9.73
C ILE A 494 9.61 -19.29 -10.12
N ASP A 495 9.33 -19.62 -11.39
CA ASP A 495 7.97 -19.91 -11.85
C ASP A 495 7.37 -21.11 -11.10
N THR A 496 8.16 -22.16 -10.87
CA THR A 496 7.73 -23.33 -10.10
C THR A 496 7.42 -22.97 -8.64
N VAL A 497 8.33 -22.24 -7.98
CA VAL A 497 8.17 -21.79 -6.59
C VAL A 497 6.93 -20.91 -6.44
N LYS A 498 6.72 -19.95 -7.34
CA LYS A 498 5.53 -19.08 -7.30
C LYS A 498 4.24 -19.83 -7.57
N GLN A 499 4.30 -20.90 -8.35
CA GLN A 499 3.13 -21.75 -8.59
C GLN A 499 2.78 -22.59 -7.35
N SER A 500 3.78 -23.12 -6.64
CA SER A 500 3.56 -23.90 -5.41
C SER A 500 3.26 -23.02 -4.20
N HIS A 501 3.81 -21.81 -4.16
CA HIS A 501 3.68 -20.85 -3.04
C HIS A 501 3.34 -19.45 -3.56
N PRO A 502 2.10 -19.22 -4.03
CA PRO A 502 1.69 -17.93 -4.59
C PRO A 502 1.85 -16.76 -3.60
N ASP A 503 1.75 -17.05 -2.29
CA ASP A 503 1.76 -16.05 -1.22
C ASP A 503 3.11 -15.96 -0.48
N ALA A 504 4.14 -16.72 -0.91
CA ALA A 504 5.43 -16.72 -0.22
C ALA A 504 6.36 -15.58 -0.69
N PHE A 505 7.12 -15.04 0.25
CA PHE A 505 8.22 -14.12 -0.03
C PHE A 505 9.40 -14.90 -0.59
N VAL A 506 9.66 -14.74 -1.89
CA VAL A 506 10.78 -15.39 -2.56
C VAL A 506 11.95 -14.41 -2.63
N TYR A 507 13.10 -14.80 -2.08
CA TYR A 507 14.34 -14.03 -2.06
C TYR A 507 15.40 -14.74 -2.91
N ILE A 508 15.91 -14.05 -3.91
CA ILE A 508 17.08 -14.44 -4.70
C ILE A 508 18.31 -13.79 -4.06
N GLN A 509 19.27 -14.59 -3.65
CA GLN A 509 20.52 -14.09 -3.06
C GLN A 509 21.61 -14.01 -4.13
N SER A 510 22.39 -12.92 -4.10
CA SER A 510 23.57 -12.77 -4.93
C SER A 510 24.56 -13.92 -4.72
N ILE A 511 25.19 -14.38 -5.80
CA ILE A 511 26.33 -15.29 -5.75
C ILE A 511 27.50 -14.57 -5.04
N PHE A 512 28.16 -15.25 -4.11
CA PHE A 512 29.25 -14.67 -3.31
C PHE A 512 30.48 -14.37 -4.15
N PRO A 513 31.27 -13.35 -3.78
CA PRO A 513 32.61 -13.18 -4.34
C PRO A 513 33.51 -14.35 -3.92
N VAL A 514 34.57 -14.58 -4.70
CA VAL A 514 35.68 -15.47 -4.35
C VAL A 514 36.93 -14.66 -4.01
N SER A 515 37.92 -15.30 -3.37
CA SER A 515 39.16 -14.62 -3.00
C SER A 515 39.94 -14.16 -4.24
N ALA A 516 40.87 -13.21 -4.05
CA ALA A 516 41.74 -12.76 -5.12
C ALA A 516 42.58 -13.91 -5.72
N GLU A 517 43.00 -14.87 -4.88
CA GLU A 517 43.72 -16.06 -5.32
C GLU A 517 42.83 -16.95 -6.21
N GLU A 518 41.58 -17.21 -5.80
CA GLU A 518 40.67 -18.06 -6.57
C GLU A 518 40.27 -17.39 -7.89
N HIS A 519 39.99 -16.08 -7.86
CA HIS A 519 39.78 -15.27 -9.07
C HIS A 519 40.95 -15.41 -10.06
N ALA A 520 42.19 -15.37 -9.57
CA ALA A 520 43.39 -15.46 -10.40
C ALA A 520 43.58 -16.86 -11.04
N LYS A 521 43.01 -17.93 -10.47
CA LYS A 521 43.01 -19.28 -11.09
C LYS A 521 42.11 -19.34 -12.34
N GLY A 522 41.16 -18.41 -12.48
CA GLY A 522 40.37 -18.19 -13.68
C GLY A 522 39.18 -19.13 -13.89
N ARG A 523 38.98 -20.12 -13.01
CA ARG A 523 37.84 -21.05 -13.09
C ARG A 523 36.53 -20.43 -12.60
N ILE A 524 36.59 -19.71 -11.48
CA ILE A 524 35.50 -18.91 -10.92
C ILE A 524 36.06 -17.50 -10.75
N ARG A 525 35.35 -16.49 -11.26
CA ARG A 525 35.90 -15.12 -11.31
C ARG A 525 34.86 -14.08 -10.90
N ASN A 526 35.27 -13.16 -10.03
CA ASN A 526 34.46 -12.04 -9.56
C ASN A 526 33.84 -11.14 -10.65
N ASP A 527 34.50 -10.97 -11.81
CA ASP A 527 33.91 -10.21 -12.92
C ASP A 527 32.70 -10.92 -13.54
N TYR A 528 32.74 -12.26 -13.65
CA TYR A 528 31.58 -13.04 -14.08
C TYR A 528 30.50 -13.14 -13.00
N ILE A 529 30.89 -13.25 -11.72
CA ILE A 529 29.94 -13.19 -10.60
C ILE A 529 29.14 -11.89 -10.65
N ALA A 530 29.80 -10.74 -10.87
CA ALA A 530 29.13 -9.45 -11.00
C ALA A 530 28.12 -9.43 -12.16
N GLU A 531 28.46 -10.01 -13.31
CA GLU A 531 27.53 -10.12 -14.45
C GLU A 531 26.32 -11.01 -14.14
N PHE A 532 26.51 -12.13 -13.45
CA PHE A 532 25.43 -13.05 -13.07
C PHE A 532 24.53 -12.42 -12.00
N ASN A 533 25.11 -11.74 -11.02
CA ASN A 533 24.38 -11.03 -9.98
C ASN A 533 23.50 -9.91 -10.56
N ALA A 534 24.03 -9.11 -11.48
CA ALA A 534 23.23 -8.11 -12.19
C ALA A 534 22.06 -8.74 -12.97
N ALA A 535 22.26 -9.92 -13.56
CA ALA A 535 21.20 -10.64 -14.27
C ALA A 535 20.16 -11.25 -13.31
N LEU A 536 20.58 -11.73 -12.13
CA LEU A 536 19.69 -12.24 -11.08
C LEU A 536 18.85 -11.13 -10.44
N GLU A 537 19.44 -9.95 -10.21
CA GLU A 537 18.72 -8.76 -9.74
C GLU A 537 17.63 -8.35 -10.74
N GLN A 538 17.97 -8.29 -12.03
CA GLN A 538 16.99 -8.01 -13.07
C GLN A 538 15.91 -9.09 -13.18
N LEU A 539 16.29 -10.37 -13.02
CA LEU A 539 15.33 -11.48 -12.98
C LEU A 539 14.36 -11.32 -11.80
N ALA A 540 14.85 -10.95 -10.61
CA ALA A 540 14.02 -10.73 -9.43
C ALA A 540 12.98 -9.63 -9.66
N MET A 541 13.39 -8.50 -10.23
CA MET A 541 12.48 -7.41 -10.61
C MET A 541 11.42 -7.90 -11.61
N ASN A 542 11.84 -8.60 -12.66
CA ASN A 542 10.94 -9.07 -13.73
C ASN A 542 9.94 -10.12 -13.24
N LYS A 543 10.35 -10.98 -12.32
CA LYS A 543 9.52 -12.06 -11.78
C LYS A 543 8.71 -11.63 -10.57
N GLY A 544 8.93 -10.44 -10.03
CA GLY A 544 8.28 -10.00 -8.81
C GLY A 544 8.76 -10.80 -7.59
N THR A 545 10.07 -10.92 -7.41
CA THR A 545 10.71 -11.50 -6.21
C THR A 545 11.69 -10.50 -5.61
N TYR A 546 12.18 -10.78 -4.42
CA TYR A 546 13.18 -9.95 -3.74
C TYR A 546 14.59 -10.36 -4.13
N TYR A 547 15.53 -9.43 -4.13
CA TYR A 547 16.95 -9.64 -4.39
C TYR A 547 17.77 -9.15 -3.21
N LEU A 548 18.65 -10.01 -2.70
CA LEU A 548 19.52 -9.74 -1.56
C LEU A 548 20.96 -9.69 -2.05
N ASP A 549 21.59 -8.51 -1.98
CA ASP A 549 22.98 -8.29 -2.37
C ASP A 549 23.95 -8.68 -1.24
N VAL A 550 23.88 -9.94 -0.83
CA VAL A 550 24.74 -10.52 0.21
C VAL A 550 26.23 -10.39 -0.16
N ALA A 551 26.55 -10.44 -1.45
CA ALA A 551 27.91 -10.29 -1.97
C ALA A 551 28.54 -8.97 -1.50
N SER A 552 27.78 -7.88 -1.47
CA SER A 552 28.24 -6.59 -0.96
C SER A 552 28.63 -6.61 0.52
N ALA A 553 27.98 -7.47 1.33
CA ALA A 553 28.31 -7.61 2.74
C ALA A 553 29.56 -8.46 2.96
N LEU A 554 29.90 -9.36 2.03
CA LEU A 554 31.03 -10.27 2.18
C LEU A 554 32.30 -9.76 1.48
N ALA A 555 32.18 -8.90 0.48
CA ALA A 555 33.30 -8.38 -0.28
C ALA A 555 34.16 -7.35 0.50
N ASP A 556 35.44 -7.29 0.15
CA ASP A 556 36.36 -6.22 0.50
C ASP A 556 36.20 -4.99 -0.44
N GLU A 557 37.05 -3.98 -0.24
CA GLU A 557 37.09 -2.76 -1.07
C GLU A 557 37.41 -3.01 -2.56
N ASN A 558 37.93 -4.19 -2.91
CA ASN A 558 38.26 -4.59 -4.26
C ASN A 558 37.18 -5.47 -4.90
N GLY A 559 36.08 -5.77 -4.18
CA GLY A 559 35.05 -6.69 -4.66
C GLY A 559 35.44 -8.17 -4.56
N CYS A 560 36.47 -8.49 -3.78
CA CYS A 560 36.95 -9.84 -3.52
C CYS A 560 36.51 -10.34 -2.15
N LEU A 561 36.45 -11.66 -1.98
CA LEU A 561 36.29 -12.25 -0.66
C LEU A 561 37.62 -12.11 0.13
N PRO A 562 37.62 -11.55 1.36
CA PRO A 562 38.85 -11.36 2.14
C PRO A 562 39.60 -12.68 2.38
N GLU A 563 40.94 -12.69 2.34
CA GLU A 563 41.71 -13.95 2.47
C GLU A 563 41.50 -14.63 3.82
N GLU A 564 41.34 -13.86 4.91
CA GLU A 564 41.09 -14.37 6.25
C GLU A 564 39.66 -14.90 6.47
N SER A 565 38.78 -14.70 5.49
CA SER A 565 37.37 -15.09 5.56
C SER A 565 37.09 -16.50 5.05
N THR A 566 38.07 -17.14 4.41
CA THR A 566 37.85 -18.38 3.65
C THR A 566 38.96 -19.42 3.81
N PHE A 567 38.57 -20.69 3.77
CA PHE A 567 39.50 -21.82 3.85
C PHE A 567 40.18 -22.14 2.50
N ASP A 568 39.47 -21.95 1.39
CA ASP A 568 39.87 -22.40 0.06
C ASP A 568 39.66 -21.36 -1.05
N GLY A 569 39.25 -20.14 -0.68
CA GLY A 569 38.92 -19.07 -1.60
C GLY A 569 37.42 -18.96 -1.93
N ILE A 570 36.60 -19.89 -1.45
CA ILE A 570 35.16 -19.98 -1.73
C ILE A 570 34.35 -20.16 -0.42
N HIS A 571 34.70 -21.14 0.41
CA HIS A 571 33.95 -21.49 1.62
C HIS A 571 34.36 -20.64 2.82
N LEU A 572 33.37 -20.13 3.55
CA LEU A 572 33.57 -19.13 4.60
C LEU A 572 33.99 -19.75 5.95
N HIS A 573 34.76 -19.01 6.74
CA HIS A 573 34.87 -19.22 8.18
C HIS A 573 33.58 -18.80 8.91
N GLN A 574 33.35 -19.33 10.12
CA GLN A 574 32.12 -19.12 10.89
C GLN A 574 31.74 -17.63 11.04
N GLU A 575 32.72 -16.75 11.31
CA GLU A 575 32.49 -15.31 11.46
C GLU A 575 31.80 -14.67 10.25
N TYR A 576 32.14 -15.11 9.04
CA TYR A 576 31.56 -14.58 7.80
C TYR A 576 30.19 -15.19 7.49
N TYR A 577 29.89 -16.41 7.96
CA TYR A 577 28.51 -16.90 7.96
C TYR A 577 27.62 -16.10 8.91
N LEU A 578 28.13 -15.66 10.06
CA LEU A 578 27.38 -14.76 10.95
C LEU A 578 27.20 -13.36 10.32
N LYS A 579 28.18 -12.87 9.57
CA LYS A 579 28.04 -11.62 8.79
C LYS A 579 26.94 -11.71 7.74
N TRP A 580 26.82 -12.86 7.07
CA TRP A 580 25.69 -13.14 6.17
C TRP A 580 24.36 -13.14 6.94
N LEU A 581 24.28 -13.78 8.10
CA LEU A 581 23.06 -13.76 8.91
C LEU A 581 22.66 -12.34 9.34
N GLU A 582 23.61 -11.52 9.78
CA GLU A 582 23.35 -10.13 10.12
C GLU A 582 22.85 -9.32 8.92
N TYR A 583 23.41 -9.54 7.74
CA TYR A 583 22.89 -8.93 6.51
C TYR A 583 21.42 -9.31 6.26
N LEU A 584 21.06 -10.59 6.40
CA LEU A 584 19.66 -11.02 6.25
C LEU A 584 18.74 -10.38 7.29
N LYS A 585 19.20 -10.24 8.54
CA LYS A 585 18.43 -9.61 9.62
C LYS A 585 18.16 -8.13 9.35
N THR A 586 19.07 -7.44 8.66
CA THR A 586 18.89 -6.03 8.30
C THR A 586 18.38 -5.84 6.88
N HIS A 587 17.98 -6.89 6.17
CA HIS A 587 17.43 -6.79 4.80
C HIS A 587 16.19 -7.67 4.70
N SER A 588 15.20 -7.37 5.54
CA SER A 588 13.97 -8.12 5.68
C SER A 588 12.77 -7.36 5.11
N VAL A 589 11.87 -8.06 4.41
CA VAL A 589 10.64 -7.43 3.89
C VAL A 589 9.54 -7.56 4.93
N TYR A 590 8.89 -6.44 5.23
CA TYR A 590 7.70 -6.42 6.06
C TYR A 590 6.50 -6.95 5.28
N ASP A 591 5.88 -8.00 5.81
CA ASP A 591 4.63 -8.57 5.30
C ASP A 591 3.44 -8.12 6.16
N PRO A 592 2.58 -7.22 5.67
CA PRO A 592 1.37 -6.82 6.36
C PRO A 592 0.36 -7.97 6.55
N GLU A 593 0.34 -8.99 5.68
CA GLU A 593 -0.58 -10.14 5.81
C GLU A 593 -0.12 -11.14 6.87
N ALA A 594 1.20 -11.36 7.04
CA ALA A 594 1.74 -12.09 8.19
C ALA A 594 1.66 -11.28 9.50
N ALA A 595 1.66 -9.95 9.43
CA ALA A 595 1.57 -9.05 10.59
C ALA A 595 0.13 -8.83 11.09
N VAL A 596 -0.89 -9.25 10.33
CA VAL A 596 -2.22 -9.53 10.86
C VAL A 596 -2.22 -11.01 11.25
N PRO A 597 -1.97 -11.38 12.51
CA PRO A 597 -2.15 -12.76 12.89
C PRO A 597 -3.59 -13.12 12.58
N ALA A 598 -3.80 -14.25 11.90
CA ALA A 598 -5.08 -14.94 11.98
C ALA A 598 -5.47 -14.92 13.45
N ALA A 599 -6.62 -14.32 13.76
CA ALA A 599 -7.16 -14.24 15.10
C ALA A 599 -7.46 -15.65 15.63
N ALA A 600 -6.42 -16.40 15.96
CA ALA A 600 -6.43 -17.42 16.98
C ALA A 600 -6.37 -16.64 18.28
N GLU A 601 -7.42 -16.79 19.09
CA GLU A 601 -7.49 -16.29 20.46
C GLU A 601 -6.23 -16.70 21.22
N VAL A 602 -5.24 -15.81 21.32
CA VAL A 602 -4.18 -15.96 22.33
C VAL A 602 -4.82 -15.56 23.65
N GLN A 603 -5.33 -16.56 24.37
CA GLN A 603 -5.45 -16.42 25.80
C GLN A 603 -4.03 -16.26 26.36
N PRO A 604 -3.77 -15.25 27.21
CA PRO A 604 -2.46 -15.14 27.85
C PRO A 604 -2.27 -16.38 28.75
N GLU A 605 -1.35 -17.26 28.39
CA GLU A 605 -0.85 -18.25 29.35
C GLU A 605 -0.19 -17.48 30.51
N GLU A 606 -0.59 -17.83 31.74
CA GLU A 606 0.06 -17.29 32.93
C GLU A 606 1.57 -17.59 32.89
N PRO A 607 2.44 -16.66 33.28
CA PRO A 607 3.87 -16.91 33.29
C PRO A 607 4.17 -18.09 34.23
N ILE A 608 4.79 -19.13 33.68
CA ILE A 608 5.24 -20.30 34.45
C ILE A 608 6.33 -19.80 35.41
N VAL A 609 5.98 -19.70 36.70
CA VAL A 609 6.93 -19.32 37.74
C VAL A 609 7.84 -20.51 38.03
N SER A 610 9.13 -20.34 37.75
CA SER A 610 10.20 -21.29 38.08
C SER A 610 10.40 -21.35 39.60
N ASP A 611 10.31 -22.55 40.18
CA ASP A 611 10.50 -22.80 41.61
C ASP A 611 11.99 -22.79 42.00
N TYR A 612 12.91 -22.84 41.03
CA TYR A 612 14.35 -22.92 41.24
C TYR A 612 15.13 -21.95 40.36
N ASP A 613 16.14 -21.28 40.93
CA ASP A 613 17.11 -20.53 40.14
C ASP A 613 18.14 -21.50 39.51
N VAL A 614 17.75 -22.12 38.39
CA VAL A 614 18.55 -23.12 37.68
C VAL A 614 19.88 -22.55 37.19
N ILE A 615 19.95 -21.26 36.86
CA ILE A 615 21.16 -20.57 36.40
C ILE A 615 22.17 -20.46 37.53
N SER A 616 21.72 -20.01 38.71
CA SER A 616 22.59 -19.93 39.90
C SER A 616 23.11 -21.30 40.32
N ILE A 617 22.26 -22.35 40.26
CA ILE A 617 22.70 -23.72 40.59
C ILE A 617 23.76 -24.20 39.58
N ALA A 618 23.54 -23.99 38.28
CA ALA A 618 24.48 -24.40 37.24
C ALA A 618 25.83 -23.69 37.37
N THR A 619 25.79 -22.38 37.63
CA THR A 619 26.99 -21.55 37.82
C THR A 619 27.78 -21.98 39.05
N ASN A 620 27.12 -22.22 40.18
CA ASN A 620 27.78 -22.69 41.40
C ASN A 620 28.43 -24.07 41.21
N LEU A 621 27.80 -24.98 40.46
CA LEU A 621 28.38 -26.28 40.13
C LEU A 621 29.61 -26.12 39.22
N LYS A 622 29.53 -25.24 38.22
CA LYS A 622 30.66 -24.93 37.33
C LYS A 622 31.86 -24.39 38.09
N ASP A 623 31.64 -23.47 39.01
CA ASP A 623 32.73 -22.79 39.74
C ASP A 623 33.38 -23.69 40.81
N ALA A 624 32.63 -24.65 41.35
CA ALA A 624 33.09 -25.50 42.46
C ALA A 624 33.65 -26.86 42.02
N ILE A 625 33.29 -27.34 40.83
CA ILE A 625 33.75 -28.63 40.28
C ILE A 625 34.89 -28.39 39.31
N ALA A 626 35.94 -29.20 39.40
CA ALA A 626 37.06 -29.13 38.47
C ALA A 626 36.73 -29.87 37.17
N PHE A 627 36.86 -29.17 36.04
CA PHE A 627 36.68 -29.71 34.69
C PHE A 627 38.01 -29.70 33.94
N SER A 628 38.24 -30.72 33.11
CA SER A 628 39.39 -30.82 32.23
C SER A 628 39.26 -29.96 30.97
N ASP A 629 38.03 -29.61 30.58
CA ASP A 629 37.71 -28.76 29.43
C ASP A 629 37.20 -27.37 29.88
N ASN A 630 37.21 -26.41 28.94
CA ASN A 630 36.56 -25.14 29.15
C ASN A 630 35.04 -25.28 28.95
N MET A 631 34.30 -25.10 30.04
CA MET A 631 32.84 -25.30 30.06
C MET A 631 32.12 -24.08 29.47
N GLY A 632 31.58 -24.21 28.26
CA GLY A 632 30.76 -23.19 27.60
C GLY A 632 29.29 -23.26 28.03
N GLU A 633 28.62 -22.12 28.14
CA GLU A 633 27.18 -22.07 28.44
C GLU A 633 26.37 -22.61 27.26
N ILE A 634 25.31 -23.35 27.54
CA ILE A 634 24.41 -23.91 26.54
C ILE A 634 22.97 -23.48 26.81
N GLY A 635 22.29 -22.98 25.78
CA GLY A 635 20.90 -22.52 25.89
C GLY A 635 19.91 -23.65 26.21
N SER A 636 18.83 -23.31 26.92
CA SER A 636 17.80 -24.26 27.37
C SER A 636 17.19 -25.10 26.25
N ALA A 637 16.90 -24.49 25.09
CA ALA A 637 16.38 -25.21 23.92
C ALA A 637 17.35 -26.28 23.41
N MET A 638 18.66 -25.97 23.39
CA MET A 638 19.68 -26.91 22.99
C MET A 638 19.90 -28.00 24.04
N LEU A 639 19.76 -27.68 25.33
CA LEU A 639 19.75 -28.68 26.40
C LEU A 639 18.59 -29.67 26.23
N TYR A 640 17.38 -29.20 25.93
CA TYR A 640 16.24 -30.09 25.69
C TYR A 640 16.50 -31.02 24.51
N LYS A 641 16.94 -30.46 23.38
CA LYS A 641 17.24 -31.23 22.15
C LYS A 641 18.36 -32.26 22.38
N THR A 642 19.46 -31.86 23.03
CA THR A 642 20.62 -32.72 23.30
C THR A 642 20.24 -33.93 24.15
N HIS A 643 19.32 -33.74 25.09
CA HIS A 643 18.90 -34.77 26.04
C HIS A 643 17.58 -35.47 25.66
N GLY A 644 17.02 -35.19 24.48
CA GLY A 644 15.77 -35.79 24.02
C GLY A 644 14.55 -35.44 24.88
N LEU A 645 14.53 -34.24 25.47
CA LEU A 645 13.46 -33.79 26.36
C LEU A 645 12.41 -32.97 25.61
N ASP A 646 11.14 -33.17 25.99
CA ASP A 646 10.00 -32.41 25.47
C ASP A 646 9.92 -31.02 26.12
N PRO A 647 10.05 -29.91 25.37
CA PRO A 647 9.96 -28.56 25.92
C PRO A 647 8.61 -28.25 26.56
N GLU A 648 7.52 -28.90 26.14
CA GLU A 648 6.17 -28.61 26.65
C GLU A 648 6.00 -28.95 28.14
N ILE A 649 6.80 -29.88 28.66
CA ILE A 649 6.79 -30.29 30.06
C ILE A 649 7.87 -29.59 30.90
N MET A 650 8.70 -28.72 30.31
CA MET A 650 9.80 -28.03 30.96
C MET A 650 9.40 -26.62 31.43
N ALA A 651 9.77 -26.27 32.66
CA ALA A 651 9.60 -24.93 33.22
C ALA A 651 10.85 -24.07 33.02
N ASN A 652 12.05 -24.65 33.19
CA ASN A 652 13.31 -23.93 33.06
C ASN A 652 14.49 -24.91 32.84
N ALA A 653 15.61 -24.43 32.30
CA ALA A 653 16.85 -25.20 32.22
C ALA A 653 18.09 -24.30 32.10
N ALA A 654 19.21 -24.79 32.60
CA ALA A 654 20.52 -24.16 32.45
C ALA A 654 21.62 -25.22 32.47
N GLY A 655 22.75 -24.93 31.84
CA GLY A 655 23.82 -25.91 31.75
C GLY A 655 25.08 -25.38 31.10
N PHE A 656 26.13 -26.18 31.20
CA PHE A 656 27.42 -25.95 30.58
C PHE A 656 27.94 -27.24 29.96
N ILE A 657 28.57 -27.15 28.79
CA ILE A 657 29.15 -28.30 28.09
C ILE A 657 30.61 -28.01 27.73
N GLY A 658 31.47 -29.03 27.75
CA GLY A 658 32.85 -28.91 27.25
C GLY A 658 32.89 -28.61 25.74
N GLY A 659 34.01 -28.08 25.24
CA GLY A 659 34.24 -27.71 23.84
C GLY A 659 34.35 -28.89 22.85
N GLY A 660 33.77 -30.05 23.18
CA GLY A 660 33.74 -31.25 22.36
C GLY A 660 34.94 -32.19 22.51
N ALA A 661 35.92 -31.85 23.34
CA ALA A 661 37.11 -32.67 23.59
C ALA A 661 36.93 -33.69 24.74
N THR A 662 35.96 -33.46 25.64
CA THR A 662 35.69 -34.30 26.82
C THR A 662 34.21 -34.68 26.93
N ALA A 663 33.90 -35.61 27.84
CA ALA A 663 32.52 -35.99 28.16
C ALA A 663 31.85 -35.02 29.16
N GLU A 664 32.50 -33.90 29.51
CA GLU A 664 32.12 -33.07 30.65
C GLU A 664 30.89 -32.21 30.39
N GLU A 665 29.99 -32.18 31.37
CA GLU A 665 28.68 -31.54 31.25
C GLU A 665 28.07 -31.21 32.63
N ILE A 666 27.37 -30.09 32.69
CA ILE A 666 26.40 -29.75 33.74
C ILE A 666 25.09 -29.48 33.02
N ALA A 667 24.01 -30.20 33.36
CA ALA A 667 22.68 -29.94 32.83
C ALA A 667 21.65 -29.95 33.97
N ILE A 668 20.90 -28.86 34.09
CA ILE A 668 19.87 -28.67 35.11
C ILE A 668 18.54 -28.43 34.42
N PHE A 669 17.53 -29.18 34.85
CA PHE A 669 16.18 -29.12 34.32
C PHE A 669 15.18 -28.91 35.45
N GLU A 670 14.22 -28.04 35.23
CA GLU A 670 13.01 -27.94 36.02
C GLU A 670 11.82 -28.31 35.15
N VAL A 671 11.01 -29.26 35.60
CA VAL A 671 9.74 -29.62 34.93
C VAL A 671 8.57 -28.78 35.46
N LYS A 672 7.54 -28.57 34.64
CA LYS A 672 6.33 -27.84 35.05
C LYS A 672 5.60 -28.55 36.18
N GLU A 673 5.42 -29.87 36.06
CA GLU A 673 4.72 -30.71 37.02
C GLU A 673 5.64 -31.76 37.66
N LYS A 674 5.55 -31.93 38.98
CA LYS A 674 6.41 -32.87 39.73
C LYS A 674 6.35 -34.32 39.21
N ARG A 675 5.23 -34.71 38.59
CA ARG A 675 5.05 -36.05 38.01
C ARG A 675 5.98 -36.33 36.84
N ASP A 676 6.42 -35.29 36.13
CA ASP A 676 7.24 -35.40 34.91
C ASP A 676 8.74 -35.50 35.22
N ALA A 677 9.15 -35.22 36.46
CA ALA A 677 10.55 -35.27 36.87
C ALA A 677 11.15 -36.70 36.83
N VAL A 678 10.33 -37.73 37.04
CA VAL A 678 10.78 -39.13 37.00
C VAL A 678 11.03 -39.59 35.55
N PRO A 679 10.10 -39.40 34.59
CA PRO A 679 10.36 -39.67 33.17
C PRO A 679 11.59 -38.92 32.62
N VAL A 680 11.74 -37.64 32.96
CA VAL A 680 12.87 -36.82 32.50
C VAL A 680 14.19 -37.35 33.04
N LYS A 681 14.24 -37.77 34.31
CA LYS A 681 15.43 -38.41 34.87
C LYS A 681 15.78 -39.72 34.12
N GLN A 682 14.79 -40.53 33.75
CA GLN A 682 15.03 -41.77 32.99
C GLN A 682 15.62 -41.48 31.60
N LEU A 683 15.14 -40.45 30.90
CA LEU A 683 15.71 -40.01 29.61
C LEU A 683 17.18 -39.58 29.76
N LEU A 684 17.54 -38.93 30.86
CA LEU A 684 18.94 -38.58 31.14
C LEU A 684 19.81 -39.82 31.43
N GLU A 685 19.26 -40.84 32.10
CA GLU A 685 19.96 -42.12 32.27
C GLU A 685 20.22 -42.80 30.92
N GLU A 686 19.23 -42.80 30.02
CA GLU A 686 19.35 -43.34 28.65
C GLU A 686 20.34 -42.54 27.79
N TYR A 687 20.32 -41.20 27.91
CA TYR A 687 21.29 -40.31 27.28
C TYR A 687 22.71 -40.64 27.71
N VAL A 688 22.97 -40.80 29.02
CA VAL A 688 24.32 -41.16 29.51
C VAL A 688 24.75 -42.54 29.00
N GLN A 689 23.85 -43.52 28.95
CA GLN A 689 24.20 -44.85 28.39
C GLN A 689 24.53 -44.77 26.89
N THR A 690 23.75 -44.00 26.12
CA THR A 690 24.00 -43.80 24.68
C THR A 690 25.34 -43.11 24.45
N ARG A 691 25.62 -42.07 25.25
CA ARG A 691 26.89 -41.35 25.20
C ARG A 691 28.06 -42.23 25.61
N LYS A 692 27.92 -43.05 26.66
CA LYS A 692 28.93 -44.04 27.07
C LYS A 692 29.29 -44.98 25.91
N ALA A 693 28.29 -45.58 25.25
CA ALA A 693 28.51 -46.47 24.12
C ALA A 693 29.24 -45.79 22.95
N SER A 694 28.94 -44.51 22.68
CA SER A 694 29.67 -43.72 21.67
C SER A 694 31.13 -43.49 22.07
N PHE A 695 31.38 -43.08 23.32
CA PHE A 695 32.73 -42.77 23.80
C PHE A 695 33.62 -44.02 23.97
N GLU A 696 33.05 -45.21 24.21
CA GLU A 696 33.79 -46.48 24.19
C GLU A 696 34.49 -46.76 22.85
N THR A 697 33.97 -46.22 21.74
CA THR A 697 34.56 -46.40 20.40
C THR A 697 35.42 -45.22 19.95
N TYR A 698 35.06 -44.00 20.35
CA TYR A 698 35.67 -42.76 19.86
C TYR A 698 36.74 -42.17 20.80
N LEU A 699 36.53 -42.21 22.12
CA LEU A 699 37.45 -41.66 23.11
C LEU A 699 37.37 -42.43 24.46
N PRO A 700 37.96 -43.64 24.55
CA PRO A 700 37.78 -44.54 25.69
C PRO A 700 38.26 -44.00 27.04
N THR A 701 39.14 -42.99 27.04
CA THR A 701 39.69 -42.36 28.25
C THR A 701 38.64 -41.57 29.04
N GLU A 702 37.56 -41.12 28.40
CA GLU A 702 36.47 -40.38 29.05
C GLU A 702 35.35 -41.28 29.60
N VAL A 703 35.35 -42.57 29.25
CA VAL A 703 34.33 -43.55 29.67
C VAL A 703 34.16 -43.63 31.20
N PRO A 704 35.23 -43.58 32.04
CA PRO A 704 35.09 -43.60 33.49
C PRO A 704 34.17 -42.50 34.05
N LYS A 705 34.13 -41.30 33.45
CA LYS A 705 33.26 -40.19 33.86
C LYS A 705 31.78 -40.49 33.63
N LEU A 706 31.48 -41.36 32.65
CA LEU A 706 30.12 -41.76 32.24
C LEU A 706 29.63 -43.03 32.94
N GLU A 707 30.49 -43.77 33.66
CA GLU A 707 30.08 -44.98 34.40
C GLU A 707 29.24 -44.64 35.63
N HIS A 708 29.55 -43.52 36.26
CA HIS A 708 28.91 -43.03 37.47
C HIS A 708 28.60 -41.53 37.34
N PRO A 709 27.68 -41.10 36.45
CA PRO A 709 27.29 -39.70 36.40
C PRO A 709 26.65 -39.31 37.72
N PHE A 710 26.82 -38.05 38.13
CA PHE A 710 26.02 -37.52 39.22
C PHE A 710 24.65 -37.15 38.68
N LEU A 711 23.62 -37.94 39.03
CA LEU A 711 22.25 -37.70 38.62
C LEU A 711 21.33 -37.56 39.85
N PHE A 712 20.87 -36.33 40.09
CA PHE A 712 20.10 -35.96 41.26
C PHE A 712 18.69 -35.50 40.87
N GLN A 713 17.71 -35.83 41.71
CA GLN A 713 16.33 -35.36 41.55
C GLN A 713 15.75 -34.95 42.91
N LYS A 714 15.15 -33.76 42.98
CA LYS A 714 14.39 -33.27 44.14
C LYS A 714 13.21 -32.44 43.66
N GLY A 715 11.99 -32.89 43.94
CA GLY A 715 10.80 -32.16 43.50
C GLY A 715 10.69 -32.11 41.98
N LYS A 716 10.60 -30.91 41.41
CA LYS A 716 10.58 -30.67 39.96
C LYS A 716 11.99 -30.51 39.35
N LEU A 717 13.04 -30.47 40.18
CA LEU A 717 14.41 -30.27 39.72
C LEU A 717 15.12 -31.60 39.43
N ILE A 718 15.80 -31.67 38.29
CA ILE A 718 16.70 -32.74 37.87
C ILE A 718 18.07 -32.11 37.55
N VAL A 719 19.16 -32.71 38.04
CA VAL A 719 20.53 -32.24 37.82
C VAL A 719 21.40 -33.40 37.36
N LEU A 720 22.09 -33.21 36.23
CA LEU A 720 23.11 -34.10 35.68
C LEU A 720 24.46 -33.38 35.74
N VAL A 721 25.48 -34.05 36.31
CA VAL A 721 26.88 -33.61 36.24
C VAL A 721 27.76 -34.78 35.81
N ILE A 722 28.60 -34.53 34.80
CA ILE A 722 29.59 -35.46 34.27
C ILE A 722 30.96 -34.79 34.42
N ALA A 723 31.80 -35.31 35.31
CA ALA A 723 33.12 -34.78 35.64
C ALA A 723 34.00 -35.87 36.27
N ASP A 724 35.30 -35.61 36.43
CA ASP A 724 36.23 -36.52 37.13
C ASP A 724 35.95 -36.62 38.64
N ASP A 725 35.56 -35.50 39.27
CA ASP A 725 35.24 -35.44 40.70
C ASP A 725 34.04 -34.52 40.94
N TYR A 726 32.88 -35.13 41.18
CA TYR A 726 31.63 -34.45 41.52
C TYR A 726 31.28 -34.59 43.01
N SER A 727 32.24 -34.91 43.90
CA SER A 727 31.99 -35.18 45.33
C SER A 727 31.30 -34.03 46.08
N GLN A 728 31.43 -32.79 45.60
CA GLN A 728 30.79 -31.61 46.17
C GLN A 728 29.40 -31.30 45.61
N ALA A 729 28.98 -31.94 44.51
CA ALA A 729 27.75 -31.60 43.78
C ALA A 729 26.51 -31.70 44.66
N GLU A 730 26.38 -32.76 45.47
CA GLU A 730 25.21 -32.97 46.32
C GLU A 730 25.09 -31.90 47.43
N GLU A 731 26.22 -31.49 48.04
CA GLU A 731 26.22 -30.47 49.09
C GLU A 731 25.84 -29.09 48.52
N ILE A 732 26.39 -28.73 47.35
CA ILE A 732 26.09 -27.47 46.64
C ILE A 732 24.60 -27.38 46.32
N ILE A 733 24.03 -28.45 45.76
CA ILE A 733 22.61 -28.53 45.40
C ILE A 733 21.73 -28.44 46.66
N ARG A 734 22.09 -29.12 47.75
CA ARG A 734 21.34 -29.06 49.02
C ARG A 734 21.39 -27.67 49.67
N ASN A 735 22.51 -26.97 49.57
CA ASN A 735 22.67 -25.62 50.11
C ASN A 735 21.93 -24.56 49.29
N THR A 736 21.74 -24.79 47.99
CA THR A 736 21.09 -23.85 47.07
C THR A 736 19.56 -23.98 47.05
N ILE A 737 19.01 -25.17 47.37
CA ILE A 737 17.56 -25.47 47.28
C ILE A 737 16.88 -25.47 48.66
N LYS A 738 16.94 -24.36 49.40
CA LYS A 738 16.29 -24.23 50.72
C LYS A 738 14.77 -24.22 50.64
#